data_AF-A0AAV4NG38-F1
#
_entry.id   AF-A0AAV4NG38-F1
#
_cell.length_a   1.000
_cell.length_b   1.000
_cell.length_c   1.000
_cell.angle_alpha   90.00
_cell.angle_beta   90.00
_cell.angle_gamma   90.00
#
_symmetry.space_group_name_H-M   'P 1'
#
loop_
_entity.id
_entity.type
_entity.pdbx_description
1 polymer ?
#
loop_
_entity_poly.entity_id
_entity_poly.type
_entity_poly.pdbx_seq_one_letter_code
_entity_poly.pdbx_strand_id
1 'polypeptide(L)'
;MQLQFSNSSKTTSNYNISVMDTSKTRNIKSLLLQAWGERWTDVIWGNKIKHVLPRGVSGDVYDLADCILQQALVGPGPNSLFMSYLMHSLSSRVVSYGAVLSSIGRYQSFYKPYCILSLLDLLKTFQSRIGCHGNEEECIALCKAVVSITHWLYACVHHSITKLSELKQSPEHISIMEKSFEALLYFSNSTFIKSLLYVGKFEDQSMYTQMLQKHRELEEKINQVPTTTNITREIIEGALSLVSCVDNLPMVPLKQISESNNKFQTVASTINIMVVVDTILNPVNEINTFVNHLLLIKKLQNFKVSQLICEIIRASLITIADNSGTFEDDLKSYAFTFLKLPNLISNIIAVVNDNEEEPFEKGLSLLLYYGSLLDQVDLCSNCDCLSYLLKEFCKVKLLTEAQSNQFMARRLAETSKVALQGGQGNKPLTKPPTPKSTPEKGQASVHLVLRAEHTLKRISVSLDSDYSKIQEPLLQFLCHILPLKNFKLILAAFSATGELDSFISKLVEYNEYNKYVSNESVKASQTRAHMFDVTFLLLFYVTQYYGIDVVKAHAGMKDSFFIQWITECLSEGGKFKCPDLALSRCNPEIVDMLLMQFMNTEQEIKTHLVKWHEICINAPAAVKEILIAWEHGAISTEK
;
A
#
# COMPACT_ATOMS: atom_id res chain seq x y z
N MET A 1 -53.03 24.19 15.55
CA MET A 1 -53.40 23.40 16.74
C MET A 1 -52.16 23.35 17.63
N GLN A 2 -52.13 24.20 18.66
CA GLN A 2 -51.00 24.34 19.58
C GLN A 2 -50.95 23.13 20.53
N LEU A 3 -49.80 22.50 20.68
CA LEU A 3 -49.56 21.51 21.74
C LEU A 3 -48.67 22.15 22.81
N GLN A 4 -49.26 22.34 23.99
CA GLN A 4 -48.60 22.78 25.22
C GLN A 4 -47.72 21.66 25.79
N PHE A 5 -46.53 22.03 26.27
CA PHE A 5 -45.67 21.18 27.09
C PHE A 5 -46.00 21.38 28.57
N SER A 6 -46.35 20.30 29.27
CA SER A 6 -46.38 20.24 30.73
C SER A 6 -45.06 19.67 31.26
N ASN A 7 -44.31 20.51 31.97
CA ASN A 7 -43.20 20.09 32.82
C ASN A 7 -43.74 19.57 34.15
N SER A 8 -43.37 18.34 34.53
CA SER A 8 -43.36 17.95 35.94
C SER A 8 -42.14 17.09 36.21
N SER A 9 -41.37 17.50 37.22
CA SER A 9 -40.18 16.83 37.72
C SER A 9 -40.48 16.34 39.13
N LYS A 10 -40.13 15.09 39.47
CA LYS A 10 -39.25 14.72 40.61
C LYS A 10 -39.31 13.22 40.98
N THR A 11 -38.11 12.68 41.24
CA THR A 11 -37.70 11.60 42.19
C THR A 11 -38.15 10.16 41.90
N THR A 12 -37.30 9.11 41.85
CA THR A 12 -36.21 8.75 42.80
C THR A 12 -35.30 7.63 42.23
N SER A 13 -34.03 7.58 42.70
CA SER A 13 -33.17 6.39 42.93
C SER A 13 -32.29 5.76 41.81
N ASN A 14 -30.98 6.08 41.90
CA ASN A 14 -29.78 5.23 41.79
C ASN A 14 -29.68 4.13 40.72
N TYR A 15 -28.82 4.36 39.72
CA TYR A 15 -27.66 3.51 39.37
C TYR A 15 -26.67 4.34 38.54
N ASN A 16 -25.45 4.51 39.05
CA ASN A 16 -24.38 5.28 38.41
C ASN A 16 -23.77 4.49 37.24
N ILE A 17 -24.12 4.86 36.01
CA ILE A 17 -23.26 4.71 34.83
C ILE A 17 -23.17 6.10 34.23
N SER A 18 -21.96 6.64 34.12
CA SER A 18 -21.68 7.99 33.64
C SER A 18 -22.04 8.13 32.15
N VAL A 19 -23.27 8.55 31.87
CA VAL A 19 -23.69 9.02 30.55
C VAL A 19 -23.12 10.42 30.37
N MET A 20 -22.09 10.57 29.52
CA MET A 20 -21.72 11.86 28.96
C MET A 20 -22.87 12.34 28.06
N ASP A 21 -23.70 13.24 28.56
CA ASP A 21 -24.54 14.11 27.75
C ASP A 21 -24.38 15.53 28.33
N THR A 22 -24.33 16.63 27.57
CA THR A 22 -25.60 17.33 27.26
C THR A 22 -25.47 18.56 26.32
N SER A 23 -24.33 18.87 25.70
CA SER A 23 -24.23 20.04 24.79
C SER A 23 -24.23 19.70 23.30
N LYS A 24 -23.44 18.72 22.87
CA LYS A 24 -23.25 18.40 21.44
C LYS A 24 -24.38 17.56 20.85
N THR A 25 -24.89 16.56 21.57
CA THR A 25 -26.09 15.80 21.19
C THR A 25 -27.31 16.72 21.03
N ARG A 26 -27.44 17.71 21.93
CA ARG A 26 -28.47 18.75 21.82
C ARG A 26 -28.30 19.61 20.57
N ASN A 27 -27.06 19.98 20.23
CA ASN A 27 -26.77 20.72 19.00
C ASN A 27 -27.06 19.89 17.74
N ILE A 28 -26.77 18.58 17.75
CA ILE A 28 -27.12 17.67 16.65
C ILE A 28 -28.64 17.61 16.48
N LYS A 29 -29.41 17.42 17.57
CA LYS A 29 -30.87 17.41 17.53
C LYS A 29 -31.44 18.75 17.04
N SER A 30 -30.88 19.87 17.49
CA SER A 30 -31.27 21.20 17.01
C SER A 30 -30.97 21.38 15.52
N LEU A 31 -29.81 20.91 15.05
CA LEU A 31 -29.43 20.97 13.64
C LEU A 31 -30.34 20.10 12.78
N LEU A 32 -30.73 18.91 13.26
CA LEU A 32 -31.68 18.04 12.57
C LEU A 32 -33.04 18.72 12.39
N LEU A 33 -33.55 19.37 13.43
CA LEU A 33 -34.82 20.11 13.36
C LEU A 33 -34.73 21.30 12.40
N GLN A 34 -33.61 22.02 12.41
CA GLN A 34 -33.37 23.11 11.47
C GLN A 34 -33.29 22.60 10.02
N ALA A 35 -32.48 21.56 9.78
CA ALA A 35 -32.31 20.95 8.46
C ALA A 35 -33.64 20.42 7.90
N TRP A 36 -34.47 19.85 8.76
CA TRP A 36 -35.80 19.39 8.39
C TRP A 36 -36.76 20.55 8.09
N GLY A 37 -36.79 21.58 8.94
CA GLY A 37 -37.63 22.77 8.74
C GLY A 37 -37.27 23.53 7.46
N GLU A 38 -35.98 23.64 7.15
CA GLU A 38 -35.44 24.30 5.96
C GLU A 38 -35.32 23.36 4.74
N ARG A 39 -35.67 22.07 4.88
CA ARG A 39 -35.57 21.03 3.84
C ARG A 39 -34.20 20.98 3.15
N TRP A 40 -33.13 20.96 3.93
CA TRP A 40 -31.76 20.90 3.38
C TRP A 40 -31.55 19.66 2.52
N THR A 41 -30.74 19.77 1.47
CA THR A 41 -30.25 18.59 0.74
C THR A 41 -29.27 17.80 1.60
N ASP A 42 -29.05 16.54 1.25
CA ASP A 42 -28.10 15.64 1.90
C ASP A 42 -26.66 16.18 1.86
N VAL A 43 -26.28 16.87 0.78
CA VAL A 43 -24.99 17.57 0.66
C VAL A 43 -24.87 18.75 1.64
N ILE A 44 -25.93 19.57 1.77
CA ILE A 44 -25.95 20.70 2.70
C ILE A 44 -25.85 20.19 4.15
N TRP A 45 -26.62 19.14 4.47
CA TRP A 45 -26.52 18.43 5.73
C TRP A 45 -25.08 17.98 6.02
N GLY A 46 -24.45 17.28 5.08
CA GLY A 46 -23.09 16.76 5.21
C GLY A 46 -22.04 17.85 5.47
N ASN A 47 -22.21 19.05 4.90
CA ASN A 47 -21.33 20.19 5.18
C ASN A 47 -21.58 20.77 6.58
N LYS A 48 -22.85 21.00 6.94
CA LYS A 48 -23.23 21.63 8.21
C LYS A 48 -22.93 20.75 9.43
N ILE A 49 -23.14 19.44 9.33
CA ILE A 49 -22.84 18.52 10.44
C ILE A 49 -21.35 18.46 10.78
N LYS A 50 -20.46 18.57 9.77
CA LYS A 50 -19.00 18.63 9.96
C LYS A 50 -18.54 19.87 10.73
N HIS A 51 -19.33 20.94 10.77
CA HIS A 51 -19.04 22.10 11.61
C HIS A 51 -19.46 21.92 13.08
N VAL A 52 -20.40 21.01 13.35
CA VAL A 52 -20.84 20.68 14.72
C VAL A 52 -19.89 19.67 15.37
N LEU A 53 -19.40 18.72 14.57
CA LEU A 53 -18.43 17.70 14.97
C LEU A 53 -17.00 18.28 15.04
N PRO A 54 -16.17 17.95 16.06
CA PRO A 54 -14.77 18.33 16.08
C PRO A 54 -13.98 17.74 14.90
N ARG A 55 -12.94 18.46 14.42
CA ARG A 55 -12.07 17.95 13.34
C ARG A 55 -11.41 16.63 13.78
N GLY A 56 -11.53 15.61 12.94
CA GLY A 56 -10.92 14.30 13.18
C GLY A 56 -11.70 13.36 14.10
N VAL A 57 -12.91 13.73 14.55
CA VAL A 57 -13.76 12.89 15.41
C VAL A 57 -14.95 12.35 14.62
N SER A 58 -15.16 11.03 14.69
CA SER A 58 -16.33 10.36 14.08
C SER A 58 -17.64 10.85 14.71
N GLY A 59 -18.71 10.91 13.93
CA GLY A 59 -20.07 11.16 14.42
C GLY A 59 -20.58 10.08 15.38
N ASP A 60 -19.94 8.91 15.39
CA ASP A 60 -20.31 7.77 16.24
C ASP A 60 -20.15 8.08 17.74
N VAL A 61 -19.15 8.90 18.11
CA VAL A 61 -18.90 9.33 19.50
C VAL A 61 -20.09 10.08 20.10
N TYR A 62 -20.95 10.66 19.25
CA TYR A 62 -22.11 11.45 19.64
C TYR A 62 -23.44 10.80 19.25
N ASP A 63 -23.43 9.48 19.00
CA ASP A 63 -24.62 8.72 18.60
C ASP A 63 -25.37 9.35 17.41
N LEU A 64 -24.63 9.91 16.44
CA LEU A 64 -25.23 10.65 15.33
C LEU A 64 -26.20 9.77 14.52
N ALA A 65 -25.83 8.51 14.26
CA ALA A 65 -26.69 7.57 13.56
C ALA A 65 -28.02 7.33 14.31
N ASP A 66 -27.95 7.17 15.64
CA ASP A 66 -29.14 6.99 16.48
C ASP A 66 -30.00 8.25 16.53
N CYS A 67 -29.37 9.43 16.67
CA CYS A 67 -30.07 10.71 16.66
C CYS A 67 -30.86 10.90 15.35
N ILE A 68 -30.25 10.59 14.20
CA ILE A 68 -30.92 10.68 12.90
C ILE A 68 -32.07 9.66 12.81
N LEU A 69 -31.84 8.40 13.18
CA LEU A 69 -32.85 7.34 13.09
C LEU A 69 -34.04 7.59 14.04
N GLN A 70 -33.80 8.05 15.26
CA GLN A 70 -34.87 8.41 16.19
C GLN A 70 -35.79 9.47 15.60
N GLN A 71 -35.23 10.49 14.93
CA GLN A 71 -36.04 11.51 14.24
C GLN A 71 -36.70 10.98 12.96
N ALA A 72 -36.04 10.06 12.26
CA ALA A 72 -36.59 9.45 11.05
C ALA A 72 -37.83 8.59 11.33
N LEU A 73 -37.92 7.96 12.51
CA LEU A 73 -38.90 6.91 12.81
C LEU A 73 -40.01 7.33 13.81
N VAL A 74 -40.11 8.63 14.14
CA VAL A 74 -41.17 9.15 15.04
C VAL A 74 -42.57 8.92 14.47
N GLY A 75 -42.76 9.13 13.16
CA GLY A 75 -44.07 9.03 12.49
C GLY A 75 -44.60 7.60 12.30
N PRO A 76 -45.78 7.45 11.68
CA PRO A 76 -46.31 6.14 11.25
C PRO A 76 -45.50 5.53 10.10
N GLY A 77 -44.80 6.37 9.34
CA GLY A 77 -43.84 5.99 8.31
C GLY A 77 -42.51 6.73 8.48
N PRO A 78 -41.45 6.24 7.82
CA PRO A 78 -40.12 6.82 7.89
C PRO A 78 -40.06 8.16 7.18
N ASN A 79 -39.34 9.12 7.76
CA ASN A 79 -39.04 10.39 7.12
C ASN A 79 -37.87 10.21 6.14
N SER A 80 -38.17 10.24 4.84
CA SER A 80 -37.20 10.02 3.76
C SER A 80 -36.03 11.01 3.75
N LEU A 81 -36.24 12.23 4.28
CA LEU A 81 -35.19 13.25 4.37
C LEU A 81 -34.15 12.90 5.43
N PHE A 82 -34.58 12.43 6.61
CA PHE A 82 -33.63 11.96 7.62
C PHE A 82 -32.92 10.68 7.17
N MET A 83 -33.61 9.80 6.44
CA MET A 83 -32.98 8.62 5.85
C MET A 83 -31.91 8.98 4.81
N SER A 84 -32.13 10.03 3.99
CA SER A 84 -31.10 10.49 3.04
C SER A 84 -29.90 11.12 3.75
N TYR A 85 -30.12 11.85 4.85
CA TYR A 85 -29.03 12.37 5.70
C TYR A 85 -28.17 11.25 6.27
N LEU A 86 -28.80 10.19 6.79
CA LEU A 86 -28.07 9.02 7.29
C LEU A 86 -27.24 8.35 6.19
N MET A 87 -27.84 8.14 5.01
CA MET A 87 -27.15 7.53 3.88
C MET A 87 -25.97 8.36 3.38
N HIS A 88 -26.13 9.68 3.32
CA HIS A 88 -25.04 10.58 2.96
C HIS A 88 -23.96 10.60 4.03
N SER A 89 -24.32 10.64 5.32
CA SER A 89 -23.36 10.55 6.43
C SER A 89 -22.58 9.23 6.42
N LEU A 90 -23.23 8.11 6.08
CA LEU A 90 -22.57 6.82 5.92
C LEU A 90 -21.63 6.80 4.70
N SER A 91 -22.09 7.32 3.56
CA SER A 91 -21.32 7.33 2.30
C SER A 91 -20.10 8.27 2.37
N SER A 92 -20.21 9.35 3.15
CA SER A 92 -19.12 10.31 3.41
C SER A 92 -18.26 9.94 4.63
N ARG A 93 -18.50 8.76 5.24
CA ARG A 93 -17.78 8.25 6.43
C ARG A 93 -17.83 9.19 7.64
N VAL A 94 -18.90 9.97 7.77
CA VAL A 94 -19.17 10.78 8.98
C VAL A 94 -19.69 9.88 10.11
N VAL A 95 -20.36 8.77 9.77
CA VAL A 95 -20.76 7.69 10.70
C VAL A 95 -20.25 6.35 10.17
N SER A 96 -19.93 5.42 11.07
CA SER A 96 -19.50 4.08 10.68
C SER A 96 -20.67 3.14 10.38
N TYR A 97 -20.37 2.04 9.66
CA TYR A 97 -21.31 0.93 9.49
C TYR A 97 -21.75 0.34 10.84
N GLY A 98 -20.83 0.24 11.80
CA GLY A 98 -21.12 -0.31 13.13
C GLY A 98 -22.17 0.51 13.87
N ALA A 99 -22.04 1.84 13.88
CA ALA A 99 -23.00 2.73 14.52
C ALA A 99 -24.40 2.65 13.88
N VAL A 100 -24.47 2.59 12.55
CA VAL A 100 -25.74 2.44 11.83
C VAL A 100 -26.38 1.08 12.12
N LEU A 101 -25.63 -0.03 12.00
CA LEU A 101 -26.14 -1.38 12.26
C LEU A 101 -26.62 -1.54 13.71
N SER A 102 -25.86 -1.03 14.68
CA SER A 102 -26.24 -1.04 16.11
C SER A 102 -27.53 -0.26 16.35
N SER A 103 -27.68 0.90 15.70
CA SER A 103 -28.89 1.73 15.83
C SER A 103 -30.12 1.06 15.19
N ILE A 104 -29.96 0.36 14.07
CA ILE A 104 -31.03 -0.48 13.49
C ILE A 104 -31.36 -1.64 14.42
N GLY A 105 -30.35 -2.35 14.95
CA GLY A 105 -30.54 -3.50 15.85
C GLY A 105 -31.28 -3.16 17.15
N ARG A 106 -31.18 -1.91 17.61
CA ARG A 106 -31.92 -1.37 18.77
C ARG A 106 -33.39 -1.05 18.49
N TYR A 107 -33.84 -1.05 17.23
CA TYR A 107 -35.23 -0.70 16.90
C TYR A 107 -36.21 -1.82 17.29
N GLN A 108 -37.04 -1.61 18.32
CA GLN A 108 -37.99 -2.62 18.83
C GLN A 108 -39.47 -2.31 18.52
N SER A 109 -39.78 -1.23 17.80
CA SER A 109 -41.18 -0.83 17.51
C SER A 109 -41.78 -1.62 16.33
N PHE A 110 -41.94 -2.93 16.53
CA PHE A 110 -42.44 -3.88 15.51
C PHE A 110 -43.88 -3.61 15.05
N TYR A 111 -44.65 -2.83 15.82
CA TYR A 111 -45.99 -2.38 15.46
C TYR A 111 -46.03 -1.34 14.33
N LYS A 112 -44.87 -0.83 13.88
CA LYS A 112 -44.75 0.11 12.74
C LYS A 112 -44.10 -0.58 11.52
N PRO A 113 -44.87 -1.31 10.68
CA PRO A 113 -44.30 -2.15 9.63
C PRO A 113 -43.54 -1.36 8.55
N TYR A 114 -44.02 -0.17 8.15
CA TYR A 114 -43.35 0.65 7.13
C TYR A 114 -41.99 1.20 7.59
N CYS A 115 -41.80 1.40 8.90
CA CYS A 115 -40.50 1.76 9.46
C CYS A 115 -39.51 0.59 9.32
N ILE A 116 -39.95 -0.62 9.63
CA ILE A 116 -39.13 -1.83 9.50
C ILE A 116 -38.73 -2.07 8.04
N LEU A 117 -39.69 -1.94 7.11
CA LEU A 117 -39.41 -2.07 5.68
C LEU A 117 -38.34 -1.08 5.21
N SER A 118 -38.43 0.17 5.63
CA SER A 118 -37.43 1.17 5.25
C SER A 118 -36.05 0.93 5.88
N LEU A 119 -35.98 0.35 7.08
CA LEU A 119 -34.71 -0.07 7.68
C LEU A 119 -34.10 -1.27 6.95
N LEU A 120 -34.93 -2.23 6.50
CA LEU A 120 -34.48 -3.36 5.70
C LEU A 120 -34.01 -2.91 4.30
N ASP A 121 -34.71 -1.97 3.68
CA ASP A 121 -34.28 -1.36 2.42
C ASP A 121 -32.97 -0.60 2.58
N LEU A 122 -32.83 0.16 3.67
CA LEU A 122 -31.58 0.83 4.03
C LEU A 122 -30.44 -0.19 4.16
N LEU A 123 -30.63 -1.27 4.94
CA LEU A 123 -29.62 -2.33 5.11
C LEU A 123 -29.21 -2.94 3.76
N LYS A 124 -30.18 -3.24 2.89
CA LYS A 124 -29.94 -3.80 1.55
C LYS A 124 -29.06 -2.90 0.68
N THR A 125 -29.15 -1.57 0.84
CA THR A 125 -28.34 -0.63 0.03
C THR A 125 -26.85 -0.63 0.38
N PHE A 126 -26.45 -1.01 1.60
CA PHE A 126 -25.06 -0.91 2.05
C PHE A 126 -24.45 -2.22 2.56
N GLN A 127 -25.22 -3.31 2.73
CA GLN A 127 -24.71 -4.58 3.26
C GLN A 127 -23.50 -5.16 2.50
N SER A 128 -23.38 -4.87 1.19
CA SER A 128 -22.23 -5.29 0.36
C SER A 128 -20.98 -4.42 0.50
N ARG A 129 -21.09 -3.28 1.18
CA ARG A 129 -19.99 -2.33 1.42
C ARG A 129 -19.51 -2.32 2.87
N ILE A 130 -20.09 -3.17 3.74
CA ILE A 130 -19.65 -3.30 5.13
C ILE A 130 -18.19 -3.75 5.10
N GLY A 131 -17.32 -2.96 5.75
CA GLY A 131 -15.88 -3.21 5.82
C GLY A 131 -15.29 -2.76 7.15
N CYS A 132 -14.16 -3.36 7.56
CA CYS A 132 -13.40 -3.01 8.76
C CYS A 132 -12.21 -2.13 8.34
N HIS A 133 -12.39 -0.81 8.37
CA HIS A 133 -11.35 0.17 8.02
C HIS A 133 -11.01 1.10 9.20
N GLY A 134 -11.61 0.84 10.36
CA GLY A 134 -11.48 1.65 11.57
C GLY A 134 -10.33 1.19 12.46
N ASN A 135 -10.21 1.86 13.61
CA ASN A 135 -9.32 1.39 14.68
C ASN A 135 -9.87 0.09 15.34
N GLU A 136 -9.10 -0.49 16.27
CA GLU A 136 -9.48 -1.74 16.95
C GLU A 136 -10.86 -1.64 17.63
N GLU A 137 -11.13 -0.53 18.33
CA GLU A 137 -12.41 -0.29 19.01
C GLU A 137 -13.58 -0.22 18.03
N GLU A 138 -13.43 0.48 16.90
CA GLU A 138 -14.44 0.58 15.85
C GLU A 138 -14.71 -0.77 15.19
N CYS A 139 -13.66 -1.57 14.99
CA CYS A 139 -13.80 -2.93 14.45
C CYS A 139 -14.51 -3.87 15.44
N ILE A 140 -14.19 -3.80 16.74
CA ILE A 140 -14.91 -4.55 17.79
C ILE A 140 -16.38 -4.09 17.88
N ALA A 141 -16.63 -2.77 17.83
CA ALA A 141 -17.97 -2.21 17.83
C ALA A 141 -18.79 -2.69 16.62
N LEU A 142 -18.17 -2.80 15.45
CA LEU A 142 -18.79 -3.41 14.26
C LEU A 142 -19.15 -4.88 14.50
N CYS A 143 -18.27 -5.68 15.10
CA CYS A 143 -18.56 -7.08 15.44
C CYS A 143 -19.79 -7.20 16.37
N LYS A 144 -19.87 -6.37 17.42
CA LYS A 144 -21.04 -6.31 18.32
C LYS A 144 -22.31 -5.87 17.59
N ALA A 145 -22.19 -4.89 16.70
CA ALA A 145 -23.30 -4.41 15.89
C ALA A 145 -23.84 -5.48 14.93
N VAL A 146 -22.96 -6.34 14.37
CA VAL A 146 -23.36 -7.49 13.54
C VAL A 146 -24.17 -8.50 14.34
N VAL A 147 -23.80 -8.81 15.59
CA VAL A 147 -24.62 -9.66 16.48
C VAL A 147 -26.00 -9.04 16.71
N SER A 148 -26.04 -7.74 17.03
CA SER A 148 -27.29 -7.02 17.32
C SER A 148 -28.23 -6.99 16.12
N ILE A 149 -27.72 -6.68 14.92
CA ILE A 149 -28.56 -6.64 13.71
C ILE A 149 -29.02 -8.04 13.30
N THR A 150 -28.21 -9.09 13.49
CA THR A 150 -28.64 -10.47 13.20
C THR A 150 -29.76 -10.91 14.15
N HIS A 151 -29.66 -10.60 15.45
CA HIS A 151 -30.76 -10.79 16.39
C HIS A 151 -32.04 -10.05 15.93
N TRP A 152 -31.89 -8.80 15.51
CA TRP A 152 -33.01 -7.99 15.02
C TRP A 152 -33.67 -8.58 13.77
N LEU A 153 -32.89 -9.10 12.82
CA LEU A 153 -33.41 -9.78 11.63
C LEU A 153 -34.22 -11.03 12.00
N TYR A 154 -33.73 -11.87 12.92
CA TYR A 154 -34.52 -13.01 13.42
C TYR A 154 -35.80 -12.56 14.11
N ALA A 155 -35.76 -11.48 14.89
CA ALA A 155 -36.94 -10.91 15.52
C ALA A 155 -37.96 -10.39 14.48
N CYS A 156 -37.51 -9.73 13.40
CA CYS A 156 -38.36 -9.30 12.28
C CYS A 156 -39.09 -10.48 11.63
N VAL A 157 -38.38 -11.57 11.35
CA VAL A 157 -38.97 -12.78 10.77
C VAL A 157 -39.98 -13.40 11.74
N HIS A 158 -39.57 -13.66 12.98
CA HIS A 158 -40.42 -14.30 13.99
C HIS A 158 -41.70 -13.48 14.26
N HIS A 159 -41.58 -12.15 14.36
CA HIS A 159 -42.73 -11.26 14.53
C HIS A 159 -43.67 -11.32 13.33
N SER A 160 -43.12 -11.29 12.11
CA SER A 160 -43.91 -11.33 10.87
C SER A 160 -44.66 -12.65 10.71
N ILE A 161 -44.04 -13.79 10.99
CA ILE A 161 -44.72 -15.11 10.98
C ILE A 161 -45.88 -15.11 11.99
N THR A 162 -45.64 -14.61 13.20
CA THR A 162 -46.67 -14.56 14.25
C THR A 162 -47.87 -13.70 13.80
N LYS A 163 -47.62 -12.53 13.21
CA LYS A 163 -48.68 -11.65 12.73
C LYS A 163 -49.41 -12.20 11.51
N LEU A 164 -48.74 -12.91 10.62
CA LEU A 164 -49.37 -13.57 9.48
C LEU A 164 -50.29 -14.71 9.92
N SER A 165 -49.92 -15.43 10.99
CA SER A 165 -50.79 -16.44 11.60
C SER A 165 -52.07 -15.84 12.18
N GLU A 166 -51.96 -14.67 12.83
CA GLU A 166 -53.10 -13.95 13.43
C GLU A 166 -54.02 -13.28 12.39
N LEU A 167 -53.43 -12.56 11.42
CA LEU A 167 -54.16 -11.66 10.52
C LEU A 167 -54.52 -12.30 9.18
N LYS A 168 -53.95 -13.47 8.85
CA LYS A 168 -54.09 -14.24 7.60
C LYS A 168 -53.68 -13.54 6.30
N GLN A 169 -53.84 -12.23 6.17
CA GLN A 169 -53.39 -11.42 5.04
C GLN A 169 -52.84 -10.08 5.52
N SER A 170 -51.51 -9.93 5.52
CA SER A 170 -50.83 -8.64 5.64
C SER A 170 -49.66 -8.57 4.66
N PRO A 171 -49.77 -7.79 3.58
CA PRO A 171 -48.71 -7.69 2.57
C PRO A 171 -47.42 -7.08 3.16
N GLU A 172 -47.52 -6.19 4.14
CA GLU A 172 -46.37 -5.59 4.80
C GLU A 172 -45.57 -6.63 5.57
N HIS A 173 -46.22 -7.50 6.35
CA HIS A 173 -45.54 -8.55 7.11
C HIS A 173 -44.96 -9.63 6.19
N ILE A 174 -45.58 -9.92 5.03
CA ILE A 174 -44.98 -10.77 3.98
C ILE A 174 -43.66 -10.14 3.51
N SER A 175 -43.68 -8.86 3.15
CA SER A 175 -42.48 -8.18 2.63
C SER A 175 -41.37 -8.02 3.67
N ILE A 176 -41.71 -7.77 4.94
CA ILE A 176 -40.73 -7.74 6.06
C ILE A 176 -40.06 -9.09 6.19
N MET A 177 -40.84 -10.18 6.18
CA MET A 177 -40.33 -11.54 6.27
C MET A 177 -39.39 -11.86 5.11
N GLU A 178 -39.82 -11.62 3.86
CA GLU A 178 -39.01 -11.82 2.64
C GLU A 178 -37.67 -11.09 2.70
N LYS A 179 -37.69 -9.77 2.93
CA LYS A 179 -36.46 -8.96 3.00
C LYS A 179 -35.55 -9.37 4.16
N SER A 180 -36.11 -9.79 5.29
CA SER A 180 -35.31 -10.23 6.44
C SER A 180 -34.61 -11.57 6.16
N PHE A 181 -35.31 -12.52 5.52
CA PHE A 181 -34.70 -13.77 5.07
C PHE A 181 -33.62 -13.55 4.00
N GLU A 182 -33.85 -12.66 3.02
CA GLU A 182 -32.83 -12.29 2.05
C GLU A 182 -31.57 -11.72 2.71
N ALA A 183 -31.72 -10.85 3.72
CA ALA A 183 -30.61 -10.29 4.47
C ALA A 183 -29.86 -11.37 5.28
N LEU A 184 -30.58 -12.27 5.95
CA LEU A 184 -29.98 -13.39 6.68
C LEU A 184 -29.23 -14.36 5.76
N LEU A 185 -29.79 -14.66 4.59
CA LEU A 185 -29.12 -15.47 3.57
C LEU A 185 -27.85 -14.78 3.06
N TYR A 186 -27.90 -13.47 2.84
CA TYR A 186 -26.72 -12.68 2.49
C TYR A 186 -25.62 -12.79 3.56
N PHE A 187 -26.01 -12.70 4.84
CA PHE A 187 -25.09 -12.85 5.97
C PHE A 187 -24.47 -14.25 6.00
N SER A 188 -25.25 -15.31 5.75
CA SER A 188 -24.78 -16.70 5.70
C SER A 188 -23.80 -16.96 4.56
N ASN A 189 -24.01 -16.32 3.41
CA ASN A 189 -23.14 -16.46 2.23
C ASN A 189 -21.87 -15.59 2.30
N SER A 190 -21.86 -14.54 3.12
CA SER A 190 -20.71 -13.65 3.26
C SER A 190 -19.72 -14.18 4.30
N THR A 191 -18.57 -14.70 3.84
CA THR A 191 -17.47 -15.10 4.73
C THR A 191 -17.03 -13.96 5.64
N PHE A 192 -17.01 -12.73 5.13
CA PHE A 192 -16.63 -11.56 5.92
C PHE A 192 -17.60 -11.28 7.08
N ILE A 193 -18.92 -11.26 6.82
CA ILE A 193 -19.92 -11.03 7.87
C ILE A 193 -19.93 -12.19 8.87
N LYS A 194 -19.78 -13.44 8.39
CA LYS A 194 -19.62 -14.61 9.24
C LYS A 194 -18.44 -14.48 10.19
N SER A 195 -17.29 -14.01 9.72
CA SER A 195 -16.12 -13.74 10.56
C SER A 195 -16.38 -12.64 11.59
N LEU A 196 -17.06 -11.56 11.21
CA LEU A 196 -17.46 -10.51 12.17
C LEU A 196 -18.42 -11.05 13.24
N LEU A 197 -19.38 -11.87 12.86
CA LEU A 197 -20.33 -12.51 13.79
C LEU A 197 -19.63 -13.50 14.72
N TYR A 198 -18.62 -14.23 14.22
CA TYR A 198 -17.78 -15.13 15.02
C TYR A 198 -17.00 -14.39 16.09
N VAL A 199 -16.38 -13.25 15.77
CA VAL A 199 -15.70 -12.41 16.77
C VAL A 199 -16.72 -11.79 17.73
N GLY A 200 -17.83 -11.26 17.18
CA GLY A 200 -18.91 -10.64 17.96
C GLY A 200 -19.50 -11.55 19.03
N LYS A 201 -19.57 -12.87 18.77
CA LYS A 201 -19.97 -13.90 19.74
C LYS A 201 -19.16 -13.84 21.05
N PHE A 202 -17.86 -13.58 20.98
CA PHE A 202 -16.99 -13.50 22.15
C PHE A 202 -17.05 -12.13 22.82
N GLU A 203 -17.27 -11.08 22.04
CA GLU A 203 -17.26 -9.68 22.48
C GLU A 203 -18.58 -9.22 23.14
N ASP A 204 -19.73 -9.79 22.76
CA ASP A 204 -21.02 -9.57 23.40
C ASP A 204 -21.81 -10.87 23.56
N GLN A 205 -21.36 -11.69 24.52
CA GLN A 205 -21.98 -12.98 24.84
C GLN A 205 -23.45 -12.85 25.26
N SER A 206 -23.82 -11.71 25.85
CA SER A 206 -25.18 -11.45 26.33
C SER A 206 -26.16 -11.29 25.17
N MET A 207 -25.81 -10.45 24.19
CA MET A 207 -26.61 -10.26 22.98
C MET A 207 -26.58 -11.50 22.09
N TYR A 208 -25.43 -12.19 22.01
CA TYR A 208 -25.32 -13.43 21.24
C TYR A 208 -26.22 -14.54 21.81
N THR A 209 -26.32 -14.67 23.14
CA THR A 209 -27.24 -15.63 23.76
C THR A 209 -28.70 -15.32 23.42
N GLN A 210 -29.09 -14.03 23.41
CA GLN A 210 -30.42 -13.60 22.98
C GLN A 210 -30.67 -13.88 21.49
N MET A 211 -29.66 -13.66 20.63
CA MET A 211 -29.71 -14.04 19.21
C MET A 211 -29.98 -15.53 19.04
N LEU A 212 -29.24 -16.40 19.76
CA LEU A 212 -29.43 -17.86 19.70
C LEU A 212 -30.80 -18.29 20.22
N GLN A 213 -31.33 -17.61 21.25
CA GLN A 213 -32.69 -17.86 21.70
C GLN A 213 -33.71 -17.52 20.62
N LYS A 214 -33.59 -16.36 19.98
CA LYS A 214 -34.50 -15.97 18.89
C LYS A 214 -34.38 -16.85 17.65
N HIS A 215 -33.18 -17.32 17.33
CA HIS A 215 -32.96 -18.30 16.26
C HIS A 215 -33.72 -19.61 16.54
N ARG A 216 -33.63 -20.16 17.75
CA ARG A 216 -34.39 -21.37 18.15
C ARG A 216 -35.91 -21.16 18.11
N GLU A 217 -36.40 -20.05 18.65
CA GLU A 217 -37.83 -19.69 18.59
C GLU A 217 -38.34 -19.59 17.13
N LEU A 218 -37.47 -19.16 16.20
CA LEU A 218 -37.79 -19.10 14.78
C LEU A 218 -37.82 -20.49 14.14
N GLU A 219 -36.88 -21.39 14.46
CA GLU A 219 -36.88 -22.78 13.97
C GLU A 219 -38.17 -23.51 14.32
N GLU A 220 -38.70 -23.32 15.53
CA GLU A 220 -39.97 -23.91 15.96
C GLU A 220 -41.18 -23.40 15.16
N LYS A 221 -41.15 -22.14 14.72
CA LYS A 221 -42.25 -21.49 13.99
C LYS A 221 -42.15 -21.58 12.47
N ILE A 222 -41.06 -22.12 11.92
CA ILE A 222 -40.81 -22.12 10.48
C ILE A 222 -41.91 -22.86 9.68
N ASN A 223 -42.54 -23.86 10.28
CA ASN A 223 -43.64 -24.61 9.68
C ASN A 223 -44.94 -23.80 9.52
N GLN A 224 -45.02 -22.61 10.13
CA GLN A 224 -46.17 -21.70 10.06
C GLN A 224 -46.03 -20.65 8.96
N VAL A 225 -44.95 -20.71 8.16
CA VAL A 225 -44.74 -19.80 7.04
C VAL A 225 -45.82 -20.02 5.97
N PRO A 226 -46.56 -18.97 5.56
CA PRO A 226 -47.60 -19.10 4.53
C PRO A 226 -47.04 -19.54 3.17
N THR A 227 -47.79 -20.39 2.47
CA THR A 227 -47.48 -20.85 1.10
C THR A 227 -47.62 -19.78 0.03
N THR A 228 -48.15 -18.60 0.36
CA THR A 228 -48.36 -17.46 -0.55
C THR A 228 -47.14 -16.54 -0.68
N THR A 229 -45.98 -16.94 -0.18
CA THR A 229 -44.75 -16.13 -0.14
C THR A 229 -43.80 -16.50 -1.29
N ASN A 230 -42.96 -15.57 -1.74
CA ASN A 230 -41.96 -15.84 -2.78
C ASN A 230 -40.67 -16.50 -2.24
N ILE A 231 -40.67 -16.89 -0.97
CA ILE A 231 -39.48 -17.42 -0.28
C ILE A 231 -39.39 -18.91 -0.54
N THR A 232 -38.30 -19.35 -1.16
CA THR A 232 -38.03 -20.77 -1.36
C THR A 232 -37.55 -21.41 -0.06
N ARG A 233 -37.75 -22.72 0.06
CA ARG A 233 -37.24 -23.52 1.18
C ARG A 233 -35.71 -23.39 1.33
N GLU A 234 -34.99 -23.27 0.21
CA GLU A 234 -33.54 -23.05 0.18
C GLU A 234 -33.11 -21.74 0.85
N ILE A 235 -33.87 -20.64 0.65
CA ILE A 235 -33.58 -19.36 1.29
C ILE A 235 -33.76 -19.47 2.81
N ILE A 236 -34.81 -20.16 3.25
CA ILE A 236 -35.08 -20.39 4.67
C ILE A 236 -33.96 -21.23 5.29
N GLU A 237 -33.61 -22.36 4.68
CA GLU A 237 -32.55 -23.25 5.15
C GLU A 237 -31.19 -22.53 5.19
N GLY A 238 -30.87 -21.74 4.15
CA GLY A 238 -29.64 -20.94 4.10
C GLY A 238 -29.59 -19.79 5.10
N ALA A 239 -30.73 -19.19 5.47
CA ALA A 239 -30.80 -18.17 6.51
C ALA A 239 -30.68 -18.76 7.93
N LEU A 240 -31.25 -19.95 8.16
CA LEU A 240 -31.16 -20.67 9.43
C LEU A 240 -29.79 -21.31 9.64
N SER A 241 -29.08 -21.66 8.56
CA SER A 241 -27.72 -22.22 8.64
C SER A 241 -26.67 -21.22 9.12
N LEU A 242 -26.97 -19.92 9.19
CA LEU A 242 -26.00 -18.89 9.61
C LEU A 242 -25.31 -19.22 10.95
N VAL A 243 -26.08 -19.66 11.96
CA VAL A 243 -25.52 -20.01 13.28
C VAL A 243 -24.55 -21.18 13.17
N SER A 244 -24.93 -22.26 12.49
CA SER A 244 -24.07 -23.43 12.32
C SER A 244 -22.86 -23.12 11.43
N CYS A 245 -23.01 -22.29 10.41
CA CYS A 245 -21.90 -21.81 9.59
C CYS A 245 -20.89 -20.99 10.42
N VAL A 246 -21.35 -20.21 11.40
CA VAL A 246 -20.46 -19.46 12.30
C VAL A 246 -19.76 -20.36 13.30
N ASP A 247 -20.46 -21.32 13.89
CA ASP A 247 -19.86 -22.29 14.82
C ASP A 247 -18.85 -23.23 14.14
N ASN A 248 -18.98 -23.45 12.83
CA ASN A 248 -18.07 -24.27 12.03
C ASN A 248 -16.87 -23.50 11.44
N LEU A 249 -16.81 -22.16 11.53
CA LEU A 249 -15.64 -21.35 11.11
C LEU A 249 -14.29 -21.78 11.71
N PRO A 250 -14.16 -22.20 12.99
CA PRO A 250 -12.87 -22.60 13.55
C PRO A 250 -12.37 -23.93 12.97
N MET A 251 -13.18 -24.66 12.20
CA MET A 251 -12.73 -25.75 11.35
C MET A 251 -12.55 -25.17 9.95
N VAL A 252 -11.30 -24.94 9.54
CA VAL A 252 -10.99 -24.80 8.11
C VAL A 252 -10.65 -26.20 7.60
N PRO A 253 -11.61 -26.98 7.05
CA PRO A 253 -11.23 -28.06 6.17
C PRO A 253 -10.60 -27.41 4.93
N LEU A 254 -9.29 -27.61 4.79
CA LEU A 254 -8.44 -27.22 3.66
C LEU A 254 -9.03 -27.59 2.27
N LYS A 255 -10.08 -28.41 2.23
CA LYS A 255 -10.71 -28.98 1.04
C LYS A 255 -11.85 -28.13 0.42
N GLN A 256 -12.36 -27.08 1.08
CA GLN A 256 -13.50 -26.29 0.55
C GLN A 256 -13.14 -24.93 -0.07
N ILE A 257 -11.85 -24.66 -0.32
CA ILE A 257 -11.43 -23.53 -1.20
C ILE A 257 -11.71 -23.87 -2.69
N SER A 258 -12.33 -25.01 -2.97
CA SER A 258 -12.82 -25.37 -4.30
C SER A 258 -14.11 -24.60 -4.66
N GLU A 259 -14.00 -23.79 -5.71
CA GLU A 259 -15.08 -23.44 -6.64
C GLU A 259 -16.15 -22.43 -6.20
N SER A 260 -15.78 -21.30 -5.60
CA SER A 260 -16.71 -20.14 -5.63
C SER A 260 -16.03 -18.82 -5.99
N ASN A 261 -16.57 -18.23 -7.07
CA ASN A 261 -16.29 -16.92 -7.66
C ASN A 261 -14.98 -16.77 -8.44
N ASN A 262 -15.03 -17.14 -9.73
CA ASN A 262 -14.23 -16.55 -10.83
C ASN A 262 -14.49 -15.03 -11.02
N LYS A 263 -14.91 -14.31 -9.98
CA LYS A 263 -14.96 -12.85 -10.02
C LYS A 263 -13.53 -12.38 -9.75
N PHE A 264 -12.94 -11.65 -10.70
CA PHE A 264 -11.67 -10.95 -10.54
C PHE A 264 -11.47 -10.54 -9.07
N GLN A 265 -10.54 -11.23 -8.39
CA GLN A 265 -10.23 -10.87 -7.02
C GLN A 265 -9.77 -9.42 -7.05
N THR A 266 -10.55 -8.57 -6.39
CA THR A 266 -10.47 -7.13 -6.53
C THR A 266 -9.19 -6.67 -5.86
N VAL A 267 -8.12 -6.55 -6.66
CA VAL A 267 -6.79 -6.03 -6.29
C VAL A 267 -6.04 -6.89 -5.27
N ALA A 268 -4.99 -7.58 -5.70
CA ALA A 268 -4.07 -8.27 -4.81
C ALA A 268 -3.17 -7.26 -4.07
N SER A 269 -3.74 -6.53 -3.12
CA SER A 269 -3.06 -5.44 -2.40
C SER A 269 -1.76 -5.91 -1.74
N THR A 270 -1.71 -7.15 -1.26
CA THR A 270 -0.49 -7.78 -0.73
C THR A 270 0.62 -7.87 -1.78
N ILE A 271 0.32 -8.29 -3.01
CA ILE A 271 1.29 -8.35 -4.11
C ILE A 271 1.75 -6.95 -4.47
N ASN A 272 0.83 -5.98 -4.55
CA ASN A 272 1.18 -4.59 -4.82
C ASN A 272 2.18 -4.05 -3.79
N ILE A 273 1.89 -4.23 -2.50
CA ILE A 273 2.77 -3.77 -1.41
C ILE A 273 4.12 -4.47 -1.48
N MET A 274 4.14 -5.78 -1.72
CA MET A 274 5.39 -6.54 -1.84
C MET A 274 6.26 -6.05 -3.00
N VAL A 275 5.67 -5.79 -4.16
CA VAL A 275 6.37 -5.24 -5.32
C VAL A 275 6.91 -3.85 -5.02
N VAL A 276 6.12 -2.97 -4.38
CA VAL A 276 6.56 -1.62 -4.00
C VAL A 276 7.71 -1.67 -2.98
N VAL A 277 7.61 -2.52 -1.97
CA VAL A 277 8.66 -2.69 -0.95
C VAL A 277 9.95 -3.21 -1.60
N ASP A 278 9.88 -4.21 -2.49
CA ASP A 278 11.06 -4.72 -3.19
C ASP A 278 11.64 -3.70 -4.18
N THR A 279 10.79 -2.89 -4.80
CA THR A 279 11.21 -1.86 -5.76
C THR A 279 11.91 -0.68 -5.09
N ILE A 280 11.32 -0.12 -4.03
CA ILE A 280 11.75 1.17 -3.45
C ILE A 280 12.69 0.96 -2.26
N LEU A 281 12.29 0.08 -1.34
CA LEU A 281 12.97 -0.10 -0.05
C LEU A 281 14.08 -1.15 -0.11
N ASN A 282 13.86 -2.24 -0.85
CA ASN A 282 14.80 -3.36 -0.93
C ASN A 282 15.23 -3.71 -2.38
N PRO A 283 15.71 -2.74 -3.18
CA PRO A 283 16.05 -2.99 -4.59
C PRO A 283 17.14 -4.05 -4.77
N VAL A 284 18.01 -4.23 -3.76
CA VAL A 284 19.14 -5.17 -3.75
C VAL A 284 18.73 -6.60 -3.40
N ASN A 285 17.48 -6.86 -3.00
CA ASN A 285 17.03 -8.21 -2.65
C ASN A 285 17.24 -9.21 -3.78
N GLU A 286 17.75 -10.39 -3.44
CA GLU A 286 17.89 -11.51 -4.38
C GLU A 286 16.55 -11.93 -4.97
N ILE A 287 16.54 -12.16 -6.28
CA ILE A 287 15.34 -12.55 -7.04
C ILE A 287 14.71 -13.82 -6.45
N ASN A 288 15.51 -14.82 -6.08
CA ASN A 288 14.99 -16.10 -5.58
C ASN A 288 14.23 -15.96 -4.25
N THR A 289 14.73 -15.13 -3.33
CA THR A 289 14.04 -14.83 -2.07
C THR A 289 12.68 -14.18 -2.34
N PHE A 290 12.62 -13.25 -3.29
CA PHE A 290 11.38 -12.60 -3.66
C PHE A 290 10.39 -13.55 -4.36
N VAL A 291 10.88 -14.43 -5.25
CA VAL A 291 10.07 -15.51 -5.87
C VAL A 291 9.41 -16.37 -4.79
N ASN A 292 10.18 -16.81 -3.79
CA ASN A 292 9.65 -17.66 -2.71
C ASN A 292 8.52 -16.97 -1.93
N HIS A 293 8.67 -15.67 -1.63
CA HIS A 293 7.62 -14.90 -0.97
C HIS A 293 6.37 -14.76 -1.86
N LEU A 294 6.52 -14.50 -3.16
CA LEU A 294 5.40 -14.39 -4.09
C LEU A 294 4.65 -15.73 -4.26
N LEU A 295 5.39 -16.85 -4.31
CA LEU A 295 4.81 -18.19 -4.38
C LEU A 295 4.09 -18.59 -3.09
N LEU A 296 4.56 -18.11 -1.94
CA LEU A 296 3.83 -18.27 -0.68
C LEU A 296 2.50 -17.52 -0.72
N ILE A 297 2.48 -16.27 -1.17
CA ILE A 297 1.24 -15.50 -1.32
C ILE A 297 0.29 -16.15 -2.33
N LYS A 298 0.80 -16.63 -3.47
CA LYS A 298 0.02 -17.40 -4.45
C LYS A 298 -0.69 -18.57 -3.78
N LYS A 299 0.01 -19.35 -2.94
CA LYS A 299 -0.56 -20.49 -2.21
C LYS A 299 -1.60 -20.05 -1.19
N LEU A 300 -1.31 -19.00 -0.41
CA LEU A 300 -2.22 -18.49 0.63
C LEU A 300 -3.50 -17.87 0.07
N GLN A 301 -3.40 -17.17 -1.07
CA GLN A 301 -4.52 -16.47 -1.72
C GLN A 301 -5.16 -17.30 -2.84
N ASN A 302 -4.65 -18.50 -3.10
CA ASN A 302 -5.11 -19.42 -4.14
C ASN A 302 -5.15 -18.79 -5.56
N PHE A 303 -4.11 -18.02 -5.91
CA PHE A 303 -3.99 -17.44 -7.25
C PHE A 303 -3.57 -18.49 -8.29
N LYS A 304 -4.14 -18.37 -9.49
CA LYS A 304 -3.55 -18.97 -10.70
C LYS A 304 -2.22 -18.29 -11.04
N VAL A 305 -1.34 -18.98 -11.75
CA VAL A 305 -0.03 -18.42 -12.15
C VAL A 305 -0.23 -17.23 -13.08
N SER A 306 -1.17 -17.33 -14.01
CA SER A 306 -1.53 -16.22 -14.91
C SER A 306 -2.02 -14.97 -14.17
N GLN A 307 -2.79 -15.14 -13.10
CA GLN A 307 -3.25 -14.04 -12.25
C GLN A 307 -2.09 -13.41 -11.47
N LEU A 308 -1.21 -14.23 -10.89
CA LEU A 308 -0.01 -13.76 -10.21
C LEU A 308 0.87 -12.93 -11.14
N ILE A 309 1.15 -13.43 -12.36
CA ILE A 309 1.95 -12.73 -13.37
C ILE A 309 1.31 -11.38 -13.72
N CYS A 310 0.00 -11.36 -14.01
CA CYS A 310 -0.73 -10.13 -14.29
C CYS A 310 -0.63 -9.13 -13.14
N GLU A 311 -0.83 -9.57 -11.90
CA GLU A 311 -0.81 -8.70 -10.72
C GLU A 311 0.59 -8.13 -10.43
N ILE A 312 1.66 -8.91 -10.63
CA ILE A 312 3.04 -8.41 -10.46
C ILE A 312 3.35 -7.34 -11.52
N ILE A 313 3.00 -7.58 -12.79
CA ILE A 313 3.22 -6.59 -13.85
C ILE A 313 2.37 -5.34 -13.58
N ARG A 314 1.09 -5.51 -13.23
CA ARG A 314 0.17 -4.42 -12.89
C ARG A 314 0.68 -3.59 -11.70
N ALA A 315 1.18 -4.23 -10.65
CA ALA A 315 1.77 -3.56 -9.50
C ALA A 315 2.99 -2.72 -9.91
N SER A 316 3.87 -3.27 -10.75
CA SER A 316 5.09 -2.58 -11.22
C SER A 316 4.73 -1.33 -12.04
N LEU A 317 3.72 -1.43 -12.89
CA LEU A 317 3.17 -0.33 -13.68
C LEU A 317 2.50 0.74 -12.81
N ILE A 318 1.79 0.34 -11.74
CA ILE A 318 1.22 1.29 -10.77
C ILE A 318 2.33 2.09 -10.09
N THR A 319 3.43 1.46 -9.69
CA THR A 319 4.57 2.19 -9.08
C THR A 319 5.11 3.28 -10.02
N ILE A 320 5.15 3.02 -11.33
CA ILE A 320 5.51 4.04 -12.33
C ILE A 320 4.43 5.12 -12.46
N ALA A 321 3.15 4.74 -12.47
CA ALA A 321 2.04 5.67 -12.65
C ALA A 321 1.84 6.62 -11.46
N ASP A 322 2.12 6.15 -10.24
CA ASP A 322 1.87 6.86 -8.99
C ASP A 322 2.89 8.00 -8.72
N ASN A 323 3.99 8.07 -9.49
CA ASN A 323 4.99 9.17 -9.50
C ASN A 323 5.25 9.74 -8.08
N SER A 324 5.82 8.92 -7.21
CA SER A 324 5.97 9.17 -5.76
C SER A 324 6.82 10.39 -5.34
N GLY A 325 7.39 11.14 -6.29
CA GLY A 325 7.83 12.53 -6.06
C GLY A 325 9.35 12.76 -6.04
N THR A 326 10.19 11.76 -6.30
CA THR A 326 11.65 11.96 -6.45
C THR A 326 12.23 11.28 -7.70
N PHE A 327 13.28 11.90 -8.27
CA PHE A 327 14.03 11.33 -9.41
C PHE A 327 14.61 9.93 -9.12
N GLU A 328 14.88 9.62 -7.85
CA GLU A 328 15.49 8.36 -7.42
C GLU A 328 14.51 7.20 -7.43
N ASP A 329 13.29 7.44 -6.92
CA ASP A 329 12.23 6.43 -6.88
C ASP A 329 11.76 6.07 -8.29
N ASP A 330 11.73 7.04 -9.20
CA ASP A 330 11.45 6.80 -10.62
C ASP A 330 12.51 5.87 -11.26
N LEU A 331 13.79 6.11 -10.98
CA LEU A 331 14.88 5.26 -11.49
C LEU A 331 14.79 3.83 -10.98
N LYS A 332 14.52 3.65 -9.67
CA LYS A 332 14.32 2.33 -9.08
C LYS A 332 13.12 1.62 -9.69
N SER A 333 12.02 2.33 -9.91
CA SER A 333 10.79 1.79 -10.51
C SER A 333 11.01 1.36 -11.96
N TYR A 334 11.73 2.14 -12.75
CA TYR A 334 12.12 1.76 -14.11
C TYR A 334 13.07 0.57 -14.12
N ALA A 335 14.11 0.57 -13.27
CA ALA A 335 15.07 -0.52 -13.21
C ALA A 335 14.40 -1.84 -12.79
N PHE A 336 13.54 -1.80 -11.77
CA PHE A 336 12.76 -2.97 -11.36
C PHE A 336 11.87 -3.48 -12.50
N THR A 337 11.05 -2.61 -13.10
CA THR A 337 10.05 -3.00 -14.10
C THR A 337 10.67 -3.52 -15.39
N PHE A 338 11.77 -2.94 -15.85
CA PHE A 338 12.33 -3.28 -17.16
C PHE A 338 13.53 -4.24 -17.08
N LEU A 339 14.26 -4.32 -15.95
CA LEU A 339 15.45 -5.18 -15.82
C LEU A 339 15.24 -6.36 -14.86
N LYS A 340 14.64 -6.13 -13.69
CA LYS A 340 14.46 -7.19 -12.65
C LYS A 340 13.23 -8.07 -12.95
N LEU A 341 12.11 -7.46 -13.30
CA LEU A 341 10.82 -8.12 -13.50
C LEU A 341 10.82 -9.23 -14.56
N PRO A 342 11.46 -9.09 -15.74
CA PRO A 342 11.54 -10.17 -16.72
C PRO A 342 12.20 -11.44 -16.17
N ASN A 343 13.32 -11.28 -15.44
CA ASN A 343 14.02 -12.39 -14.81
C ASN A 343 13.22 -12.97 -13.63
N LEU A 344 12.55 -12.11 -12.86
CA LEU A 344 11.65 -12.53 -11.78
C LEU A 344 10.54 -13.45 -12.28
N ILE A 345 9.85 -13.06 -13.35
CA ILE A 345 8.76 -13.87 -13.93
C ILE A 345 9.30 -15.16 -14.54
N SER A 346 10.45 -15.11 -15.22
CA SER A 346 11.12 -16.30 -15.76
C SER A 346 11.41 -17.32 -14.66
N ASN A 347 11.94 -16.87 -13.51
CA ASN A 347 12.19 -17.75 -12.37
C ASN A 347 10.90 -18.28 -11.74
N ILE A 348 9.83 -17.49 -11.65
CA ILE A 348 8.52 -17.96 -11.17
C ILE A 348 8.02 -19.11 -12.05
N ILE A 349 8.06 -18.94 -13.38
CA ILE A 349 7.59 -19.96 -14.33
C ILE A 349 8.46 -21.21 -14.26
N ALA A 350 9.78 -21.05 -14.11
CA ALA A 350 10.70 -22.18 -13.99
C ALA A 350 10.50 -23.01 -12.71
N VAL A 351 10.08 -22.37 -11.61
CA VAL A 351 9.88 -23.03 -10.31
C VAL A 351 8.48 -23.62 -10.16
N VAL A 352 7.47 -23.00 -10.76
CA VAL A 352 6.08 -23.45 -10.62
C VAL A 352 5.79 -24.63 -11.54
N ASN A 353 5.30 -25.72 -10.93
CA ASN A 353 4.85 -26.91 -11.65
C ASN A 353 3.31 -27.03 -11.56
N ASP A 354 2.60 -26.04 -12.10
CA ASP A 354 1.14 -26.05 -12.21
C ASP A 354 0.73 -26.51 -13.63
N ASN A 355 -0.37 -27.26 -13.74
CA ASN A 355 -0.93 -27.74 -15.02
C ASN A 355 -1.58 -26.61 -15.88
N GLU A 356 -1.24 -25.34 -15.64
CA GLU A 356 -1.78 -24.22 -16.40
C GLU A 356 -1.03 -24.09 -17.74
N GLU A 357 -1.72 -24.32 -18.86
CA GLU A 357 -1.15 -24.09 -20.19
C GLU A 357 -0.85 -22.60 -20.40
N GLU A 358 0.37 -22.27 -20.84
CA GLU A 358 0.77 -20.90 -21.23
C GLU A 358 0.38 -19.82 -20.21
N PRO A 359 0.84 -19.94 -18.95
CA PRO A 359 0.41 -19.05 -17.86
C PRO A 359 0.84 -17.60 -18.10
N PHE A 360 1.96 -17.39 -18.80
CA PHE A 360 2.50 -16.06 -19.08
C PHE A 360 1.66 -15.30 -20.11
N GLU A 361 1.32 -15.93 -21.23
CA GLU A 361 0.49 -15.37 -22.30
C GLU A 361 -0.93 -15.06 -21.80
N LYS A 362 -1.48 -15.93 -20.95
CA LYS A 362 -2.74 -15.69 -20.24
C LYS A 362 -2.63 -14.49 -19.30
N GLY A 363 -1.55 -14.38 -18.54
CA GLY A 363 -1.28 -13.23 -17.66
C GLY A 363 -1.17 -11.90 -18.42
N LEU A 364 -0.48 -11.88 -19.56
CA LEU A 364 -0.42 -10.70 -20.43
C LEU A 364 -1.78 -10.37 -21.06
N SER A 365 -2.56 -11.38 -21.44
CA SER A 365 -3.92 -11.16 -21.93
C SER A 365 -4.82 -10.53 -20.85
N LEU A 366 -4.64 -10.92 -19.58
CA LEU A 366 -5.34 -10.29 -18.45
C LEU A 366 -4.89 -8.84 -18.23
N LEU A 367 -3.60 -8.54 -18.43
CA LEU A 367 -3.06 -7.19 -18.28
C LEU A 367 -3.70 -6.19 -19.25
N LEU A 368 -4.00 -6.61 -20.49
CA LEU A 368 -4.59 -5.73 -21.51
C LEU A 368 -5.98 -5.18 -21.12
N TYR A 369 -6.71 -5.85 -20.22
CA TYR A 369 -7.96 -5.30 -19.68
C TYR A 369 -7.75 -4.02 -18.86
N TYR A 370 -6.53 -3.74 -18.39
CA TYR A 370 -6.17 -2.52 -17.67
C TYR A 370 -5.64 -1.42 -18.60
N GLY A 371 -6.31 -1.20 -19.73
CA GLY A 371 -5.91 -0.21 -20.75
C GLY A 371 -5.67 1.20 -20.18
N SER A 372 -6.55 1.68 -19.28
CA SER A 372 -6.39 3.01 -18.65
C SER A 372 -5.11 3.15 -17.83
N LEU A 373 -4.66 2.08 -17.17
CA LEU A 373 -3.40 2.08 -16.44
C LEU A 373 -2.22 2.18 -17.42
N LEU A 374 -2.25 1.38 -18.50
CA LEU A 374 -1.21 1.42 -19.53
C LEU A 374 -1.11 2.80 -20.18
N ASP A 375 -2.24 3.44 -20.47
CA ASP A 375 -2.29 4.78 -21.03
C ASP A 375 -1.75 5.84 -20.05
N GLN A 376 -2.06 5.70 -18.75
CA GLN A 376 -1.52 6.57 -17.70
C GLN A 376 0.00 6.40 -17.55
N VAL A 377 0.51 5.17 -17.58
CA VAL A 377 1.95 4.90 -17.51
C VAL A 377 2.66 5.50 -18.72
N ASP A 378 2.14 5.28 -19.94
CA ASP A 378 2.75 5.84 -21.15
C ASP A 378 2.85 7.36 -21.10
N LEU A 379 1.83 8.02 -20.54
CA LEU A 379 1.82 9.46 -20.33
C LEU A 379 2.88 9.90 -19.31
N CYS A 380 2.97 9.20 -18.16
CA CYS A 380 3.93 9.53 -17.09
C CYS A 380 5.38 9.27 -17.52
N SER A 381 5.67 8.17 -18.20
CA SER A 381 7.02 7.78 -18.60
C SER A 381 7.44 8.34 -19.97
N ASN A 382 6.54 9.02 -20.68
CA ASN A 382 6.73 9.56 -22.03
C ASN A 382 7.28 8.50 -23.01
N CYS A 383 6.80 7.26 -22.92
CA CYS A 383 7.22 6.13 -23.74
C CYS A 383 6.15 5.04 -23.82
N ASP A 384 6.15 4.22 -24.88
CA ASP A 384 5.28 3.03 -24.98
C ASP A 384 5.80 1.92 -24.05
N CYS A 385 5.30 1.92 -22.80
CA CYS A 385 5.80 1.07 -21.73
C CYS A 385 5.62 -0.41 -22.07
N LEU A 386 4.50 -0.79 -22.68
CA LEU A 386 4.23 -2.16 -23.07
C LEU A 386 5.22 -2.61 -24.16
N SER A 387 5.50 -1.77 -25.16
CA SER A 387 6.48 -2.11 -26.20
C SER A 387 7.88 -2.36 -25.63
N TYR A 388 8.35 -1.51 -24.72
CA TYR A 388 9.64 -1.72 -24.05
C TYR A 388 9.62 -3.00 -23.21
N LEU A 389 8.57 -3.21 -22.41
CA LEU A 389 8.47 -4.38 -21.54
C LEU A 389 8.42 -5.70 -22.34
N LEU A 390 7.66 -5.75 -23.44
CA LEU A 390 7.60 -6.93 -24.31
C LEU A 390 8.95 -7.25 -24.95
N LYS A 391 9.76 -6.24 -25.32
CA LYS A 391 11.13 -6.47 -25.82
C LYS A 391 12.02 -7.11 -24.75
N GLU A 392 11.91 -6.67 -23.51
CA GLU A 392 12.66 -7.26 -22.39
C GLU A 392 12.20 -8.70 -22.12
N PHE A 393 10.90 -9.00 -22.23
CA PHE A 393 10.40 -10.39 -22.16
C PHE A 393 10.92 -11.28 -23.30
N CYS A 394 11.08 -10.74 -24.52
CA CYS A 394 11.74 -11.46 -25.61
C CYS A 394 13.21 -11.79 -25.28
N LYS A 395 13.96 -10.87 -24.64
CA LYS A 395 15.37 -11.11 -24.25
C LYS A 395 15.52 -12.30 -23.30
N VAL A 396 14.61 -12.44 -22.34
CA VAL A 396 14.58 -13.58 -21.40
C VAL A 396 13.86 -14.82 -21.94
N LYS A 397 13.49 -14.82 -23.23
CA LYS A 397 12.82 -15.92 -23.94
C LYS A 397 11.46 -16.32 -23.36
N LEU A 398 10.76 -15.37 -22.72
CA LEU A 398 9.36 -15.56 -22.30
C LEU A 398 8.37 -15.39 -23.45
N LEU A 399 8.78 -14.69 -24.52
CA LEU A 399 7.99 -14.51 -25.74
C LEU A 399 8.86 -14.62 -26.98
N THR A 400 8.22 -14.99 -28.08
CA THR A 400 8.74 -14.78 -29.44
C THR A 400 8.39 -13.38 -29.94
N GLU A 401 9.16 -12.87 -30.91
CA GLU A 401 8.85 -11.58 -31.56
C GLU A 401 7.46 -11.58 -32.22
N ALA A 402 7.02 -12.73 -32.75
CA ALA A 402 5.69 -12.88 -33.33
C ALA A 402 4.57 -12.70 -32.28
N GLN A 403 4.70 -13.33 -31.10
CA GLN A 403 3.75 -13.16 -30.00
C GLN A 403 3.76 -11.72 -29.48
N SER A 404 4.93 -11.10 -29.34
CA SER A 404 5.08 -9.69 -28.95
C SER A 404 4.31 -8.76 -29.89
N ASN A 405 4.46 -8.94 -31.21
CA ASN A 405 3.74 -8.18 -32.22
C ASN A 405 2.21 -8.40 -32.14
N GLN A 406 1.76 -9.62 -31.81
CA GLN A 406 0.34 -9.93 -31.63
C GLN A 406 -0.27 -9.17 -30.43
N PHE A 407 0.43 -9.12 -29.29
CA PHE A 407 -0.03 -8.37 -28.13
C PHE A 407 -0.08 -6.86 -28.39
N MET A 408 0.92 -6.32 -29.11
CA MET A 408 0.90 -4.91 -29.55
C MET A 408 -0.27 -4.60 -30.49
N ALA A 409 -0.54 -5.47 -31.47
CA ALA A 409 -1.68 -5.31 -32.35
C ALA A 409 -3.02 -5.35 -31.59
N ARG A 410 -3.12 -6.20 -30.57
CA ARG A 410 -4.30 -6.31 -29.71
C ARG A 410 -4.52 -5.05 -28.87
N ARG A 411 -3.45 -4.50 -28.27
CA ARG A 411 -3.49 -3.21 -27.55
C ARG A 411 -4.05 -2.10 -28.46
N LEU A 412 -3.51 -1.96 -29.67
CA LEU A 412 -3.95 -0.95 -30.64
C LEU A 412 -5.43 -1.11 -31.04
N ALA A 413 -5.90 -2.34 -31.18
CA ALA A 413 -7.29 -2.63 -31.50
C ALA A 413 -8.25 -2.25 -30.34
N GLU A 414 -7.84 -2.46 -29.10
CA GLU A 414 -8.63 -2.14 -27.90
C GLU A 414 -8.68 -0.63 -27.64
N THR A 415 -7.57 0.10 -27.77
CA THR A 415 -7.53 1.58 -27.70
C THR A 415 -8.44 2.21 -28.77
N SER A 416 -8.49 1.63 -29.97
CA SER A 416 -9.33 2.12 -31.08
C SER A 416 -10.82 1.92 -30.85
N LYS A 417 -11.23 0.91 -30.07
CA LYS A 417 -12.66 0.64 -29.76
C LYS A 417 -13.22 1.62 -28.73
N VAL A 418 -12.42 2.04 -27.75
CA VAL A 418 -12.83 3.00 -26.71
C VAL A 418 -13.08 4.39 -27.32
N ALA A 419 -12.31 4.80 -28.33
CA ALA A 419 -12.50 6.05 -29.05
C ALA A 419 -13.84 6.15 -29.83
N LEU A 420 -14.48 5.01 -30.12
CA LEU A 420 -15.75 4.96 -30.86
C LEU A 420 -17.00 4.98 -29.95
N GLN A 421 -16.85 4.74 -28.64
CA GLN A 421 -17.98 4.69 -27.69
C GLN A 421 -18.14 5.98 -26.85
N GLY A 422 -17.13 6.85 -26.82
CA GLY A 422 -17.20 8.18 -26.20
C GLY A 422 -17.81 9.21 -27.14
N GLY A 423 -19.14 9.37 -27.09
CA GLY A 423 -19.84 10.44 -27.80
C GLY A 423 -19.41 11.84 -27.34
N GLN A 424 -19.21 12.73 -28.32
CA GLN A 424 -18.96 14.18 -28.26
C GLN A 424 -17.50 14.64 -28.09
N GLY A 425 -16.95 15.14 -29.22
CA GLY A 425 -16.36 16.47 -29.24
C GLY A 425 -14.86 16.62 -29.41
N ASN A 426 -14.03 15.60 -29.14
CA ASN A 426 -12.58 15.71 -29.32
C ASN A 426 -12.06 14.83 -30.45
N LYS A 427 -11.24 15.42 -31.32
CA LYS A 427 -10.55 14.75 -32.43
C LYS A 427 -9.94 13.42 -31.96
N PRO A 428 -10.03 12.34 -32.76
CA PRO A 428 -9.47 11.06 -32.38
C PRO A 428 -7.95 11.21 -32.21
N LEU A 429 -7.43 10.81 -31.05
CA LEU A 429 -6.00 10.54 -30.85
C LEU A 429 -5.68 9.28 -31.68
N THR A 430 -5.45 9.46 -32.98
CA THR A 430 -5.13 8.38 -33.94
C THR A 430 -3.72 7.82 -33.77
N LYS A 431 -2.99 8.17 -32.71
CA LYS A 431 -1.66 7.63 -32.40
C LYS A 431 -1.46 7.56 -30.89
N PRO A 432 -0.72 6.55 -30.36
CA PRO A 432 -0.17 6.62 -29.01
C PRO A 432 0.53 7.97 -28.84
N PRO A 433 0.51 8.58 -27.62
CA PRO A 433 1.10 9.89 -27.40
C PRO A 433 2.52 9.88 -27.97
N THR A 434 2.76 10.76 -28.94
CA THR A 434 4.10 10.89 -29.51
C THR A 434 4.99 11.41 -28.38
N PRO A 435 6.12 10.75 -28.09
CA PRO A 435 6.99 11.18 -27.02
C PRO A 435 7.33 12.65 -27.25
N LYS A 436 7.14 13.51 -26.24
CA LYS A 436 7.62 14.90 -26.30
C LYS A 436 9.09 14.84 -26.73
N SER A 437 9.44 15.53 -27.81
CA SER A 437 10.75 15.47 -28.46
C SER A 437 11.92 15.97 -27.59
N THR A 438 11.62 16.43 -26.39
CA THR A 438 12.58 16.81 -25.37
C THR A 438 12.08 16.32 -24.01
N PRO A 439 12.81 15.42 -23.31
CA PRO A 439 12.58 15.24 -21.88
C PRO A 439 12.83 16.59 -21.20
N GLU A 440 11.88 17.05 -20.39
CA GLU A 440 12.09 18.24 -19.55
C GLU A 440 13.37 18.00 -18.71
N LYS A 441 14.25 19.01 -18.65
CA LYS A 441 15.54 18.93 -17.97
C LYS A 441 15.31 18.52 -16.50
N GLY A 442 15.54 17.25 -16.17
CA GLY A 442 15.43 16.75 -14.81
C GLY A 442 14.65 15.44 -14.64
N GLN A 443 13.88 15.00 -15.64
CA GLN A 443 13.09 13.75 -15.52
C GLN A 443 13.94 12.49 -15.72
N ALA A 444 13.60 11.44 -14.96
CA ALA A 444 14.12 10.08 -15.17
C ALA A 444 13.61 9.52 -16.51
N SER A 445 14.43 8.71 -17.19
CA SER A 445 14.10 8.19 -18.53
C SER A 445 14.29 6.68 -18.59
N VAL A 446 13.23 5.97 -18.98
CA VAL A 446 13.24 4.52 -19.24
C VAL A 446 14.38 4.13 -20.18
N HIS A 447 14.57 4.90 -21.27
CA HIS A 447 15.62 4.64 -22.25
C HIS A 447 17.04 4.76 -21.64
N LEU A 448 17.26 5.68 -20.70
CA LEU A 448 18.55 5.82 -20.04
C LEU A 448 18.83 4.64 -19.11
N VAL A 449 17.82 4.14 -18.39
CA VAL A 449 17.95 2.96 -17.51
C VAL A 449 18.25 1.71 -18.33
N LEU A 450 17.52 1.48 -19.42
CA LEU A 450 17.80 0.35 -20.33
C LEU A 450 19.19 0.44 -20.97
N ARG A 451 19.64 1.64 -21.33
CA ARG A 451 21.00 1.84 -21.86
C ARG A 451 22.08 1.62 -20.81
N ALA A 452 21.78 1.90 -19.54
CA ALA A 452 22.70 1.65 -18.43
C ALA A 452 23.04 0.17 -18.28
N GLU A 453 22.16 -0.76 -18.69
CA GLU A 453 22.45 -2.21 -18.73
C GLU A 453 23.64 -2.54 -19.68
N HIS A 454 23.77 -1.85 -20.81
CA HIS A 454 24.92 -2.06 -21.69
C HIS A 454 26.19 -1.46 -21.08
N THR A 455 26.07 -0.32 -20.39
CA THR A 455 27.20 0.28 -19.67
C THR A 455 27.65 -0.67 -18.56
N LEU A 456 26.72 -1.25 -17.78
CA LEU A 456 26.95 -2.28 -16.77
C LEU A 456 27.81 -3.42 -17.30
N LYS A 457 27.44 -4.06 -18.42
CA LYS A 457 28.24 -5.17 -18.98
C LYS A 457 29.67 -4.75 -19.33
N ARG A 458 29.88 -3.51 -19.80
CA ARG A 458 31.24 -3.00 -20.04
C ARG A 458 31.99 -2.76 -18.73
N ILE A 459 31.30 -2.29 -17.69
CA ILE A 459 31.86 -2.09 -16.36
C ILE A 459 32.32 -3.43 -15.81
N SER A 460 31.45 -4.43 -15.74
CA SER A 460 31.77 -5.74 -15.18
C SER A 460 32.98 -6.37 -15.89
N VAL A 461 33.00 -6.37 -17.23
CA VAL A 461 34.17 -6.86 -18.02
C VAL A 461 35.45 -6.06 -17.74
N SER A 462 35.34 -4.73 -17.59
CA SER A 462 36.51 -3.91 -17.26
C SER A 462 37.01 -4.16 -15.83
N LEU A 463 36.12 -4.41 -14.87
CA LEU A 463 36.49 -4.70 -13.48
C LEU A 463 37.11 -6.10 -13.30
N ASP A 464 36.75 -7.04 -14.18
CA ASP A 464 37.31 -8.39 -14.20
C ASP A 464 38.65 -8.48 -14.96
N SER A 465 39.08 -7.38 -15.60
CA SER A 465 40.35 -7.31 -16.31
C SER A 465 41.54 -7.12 -15.36
N ASP A 466 42.75 -7.44 -15.83
CA ASP A 466 44.00 -7.31 -15.06
C ASP A 466 44.22 -5.86 -14.59
N TYR A 467 43.99 -5.62 -13.30
CA TYR A 467 44.01 -4.29 -12.69
C TYR A 467 45.30 -3.52 -12.99
N SER A 468 46.44 -4.21 -13.04
CA SER A 468 47.74 -3.60 -13.30
C SER A 468 47.86 -2.90 -14.67
N LYS A 469 47.03 -3.29 -15.65
CA LYS A 469 47.07 -2.80 -17.03
C LYS A 469 45.99 -1.77 -17.36
N ILE A 470 44.97 -1.64 -16.51
CA ILE A 470 43.76 -0.85 -16.79
C ILE A 470 43.61 0.38 -15.89
N GLN A 471 44.58 0.70 -15.03
CA GLN A 471 44.45 1.74 -14.01
C GLN A 471 44.04 3.11 -14.57
N GLU A 472 44.71 3.59 -15.64
CA GLU A 472 44.39 4.90 -16.26
C GLU A 472 43.04 4.90 -16.99
N PRO A 473 42.71 3.93 -17.87
CA PRO A 473 41.38 3.84 -18.50
C PRO A 473 40.24 3.71 -17.49
N LEU A 474 40.44 2.91 -16.45
CA LEU A 474 39.44 2.70 -15.40
C LEU A 474 39.23 3.99 -14.59
N LEU A 475 40.30 4.70 -14.25
CA LEU A 475 40.19 5.97 -13.52
C LEU A 475 39.39 6.99 -14.33
N GLN A 476 39.74 7.18 -15.60
CA GLN A 476 39.04 8.11 -16.48
C GLN A 476 37.54 7.78 -16.58
N PHE A 477 37.23 6.50 -16.61
CA PHE A 477 35.87 6.00 -16.65
C PHE A 477 35.11 6.23 -15.33
N LEU A 478 35.70 5.92 -14.17
CA LEU A 478 35.08 6.15 -12.86
C LEU A 478 34.84 7.65 -12.62
N CYS A 479 35.78 8.52 -13.04
CA CYS A 479 35.59 9.97 -13.03
C CYS A 479 34.40 10.43 -13.89
N HIS A 480 34.13 9.74 -15.01
CA HIS A 480 32.97 10.05 -15.86
C HIS A 480 31.64 9.62 -15.22
N ILE A 481 31.65 8.59 -14.36
CA ILE A 481 30.47 8.11 -13.64
C ILE A 481 30.21 8.93 -12.38
N LEU A 482 31.25 9.48 -11.75
CA LEU A 482 31.19 10.23 -10.49
C LEU A 482 30.06 11.28 -10.40
N PRO A 483 29.66 12.02 -11.47
CA PRO A 483 28.50 12.88 -11.41
C PRO A 483 27.25 12.12 -10.92
N LEU A 484 26.67 12.55 -9.79
CA LEU A 484 25.62 11.82 -9.05
C LEU A 484 24.48 11.31 -9.94
N LYS A 485 24.09 12.05 -10.97
CA LYS A 485 23.01 11.64 -11.88
C LYS A 485 23.34 10.38 -12.69
N ASN A 486 24.56 10.30 -13.23
CA ASN A 486 25.01 9.14 -14.00
C ASN A 486 25.23 7.95 -13.08
N PHE A 487 25.77 8.19 -11.88
CA PHE A 487 25.99 7.12 -10.93
C PHE A 487 24.68 6.52 -10.40
N LYS A 488 23.66 7.34 -10.09
CA LYS A 488 22.31 6.88 -9.72
C LYS A 488 21.69 5.95 -10.76
N LEU A 489 21.80 6.31 -12.05
CA LEU A 489 21.32 5.49 -13.16
C LEU A 489 22.00 4.11 -13.19
N ILE A 490 23.32 4.10 -13.01
CA ILE A 490 24.13 2.89 -13.01
C ILE A 490 23.79 2.02 -11.80
N LEU A 491 23.69 2.61 -10.60
CA LEU A 491 23.34 1.89 -9.38
C LEU A 491 21.93 1.30 -9.40
N ALA A 492 20.97 1.99 -10.01
CA ALA A 492 19.62 1.45 -10.21
C ALA A 492 19.69 0.18 -11.10
N ALA A 493 20.45 0.23 -12.20
CA ALA A 493 20.66 -0.93 -13.06
C ALA A 493 21.37 -2.10 -12.35
N PHE A 494 22.50 -1.84 -11.67
CA PHE A 494 23.25 -2.85 -10.90
C PHE A 494 22.39 -3.53 -9.83
N SER A 495 21.54 -2.77 -9.12
CA SER A 495 20.64 -3.33 -8.12
C SER A 495 19.56 -4.23 -8.74
N ALA A 496 18.99 -3.83 -9.88
CA ALA A 496 17.95 -4.59 -10.56
C ALA A 496 18.47 -5.87 -11.25
N THR A 497 19.73 -5.88 -11.69
CA THR A 497 20.36 -7.05 -12.31
C THR A 497 21.03 -8.00 -11.31
N GLY A 498 21.14 -7.62 -10.04
CA GLY A 498 21.83 -8.41 -9.01
C GLY A 498 23.36 -8.39 -9.12
N GLU A 499 23.94 -7.44 -9.86
CA GLU A 499 25.40 -7.31 -10.01
C GLU A 499 26.02 -6.31 -9.01
N LEU A 500 25.20 -5.67 -8.17
CA LEU A 500 25.65 -4.61 -7.25
C LEU A 500 26.72 -5.09 -6.27
N ASP A 501 26.58 -6.30 -5.73
CA ASP A 501 27.52 -6.85 -4.73
C ASP A 501 28.92 -7.07 -5.33
N SER A 502 28.98 -7.59 -6.57
CA SER A 502 30.24 -7.74 -7.30
C SER A 502 30.90 -6.39 -7.56
N PHE A 503 30.10 -5.40 -7.94
CA PHE A 503 30.57 -4.03 -8.16
C PHE A 503 31.14 -3.38 -6.89
N ILE A 504 30.42 -3.47 -5.77
CA ILE A 504 30.87 -2.95 -4.47
C ILE A 504 32.16 -3.66 -4.04
N SER A 505 32.21 -4.99 -4.15
CA SER A 505 33.39 -5.77 -3.80
C SER A 505 34.63 -5.31 -4.58
N LYS A 506 34.49 -5.11 -5.90
CA LYS A 506 35.57 -4.61 -6.76
C LYS A 506 36.02 -3.20 -6.40
N LEU A 507 35.08 -2.30 -6.09
CA LEU A 507 35.42 -0.95 -5.65
C LEU A 507 36.18 -0.96 -4.31
N VAL A 508 35.81 -1.83 -3.37
CA VAL A 508 36.54 -2.00 -2.10
C VAL A 508 37.94 -2.57 -2.34
N GLU A 509 38.09 -3.61 -3.18
CA GLU A 509 39.40 -4.15 -3.57
C GLU A 509 40.32 -3.08 -4.15
N TYR A 510 39.80 -2.23 -5.03
CA TYR A 510 40.57 -1.16 -5.63
C TYR A 510 40.90 -0.06 -4.64
N ASN A 511 39.96 0.34 -3.78
CA ASN A 511 40.23 1.32 -2.74
C ASN A 511 41.36 0.83 -1.81
N GLU A 512 41.28 -0.43 -1.40
CA GLU A 512 42.29 -1.11 -0.59
C GLU A 512 43.66 -1.14 -1.27
N TYR A 513 43.70 -1.51 -2.54
CA TYR A 513 44.95 -1.60 -3.29
C TYR A 513 45.66 -0.23 -3.39
N ASN A 514 44.90 0.86 -3.57
CA ASN A 514 45.47 2.19 -3.77
C ASN A 514 45.80 2.95 -2.46
N LYS A 515 45.60 2.34 -1.29
CA LYS A 515 45.82 3.02 0.00
C LYS A 515 47.29 3.13 0.42
N TYR A 516 48.17 2.28 -0.14
CA TYR A 516 49.59 2.20 0.24
C TYR A 516 50.53 2.84 -0.78
N VAL A 517 51.68 3.28 -0.26
CA VAL A 517 52.79 3.75 -1.09
C VAL A 517 53.45 2.58 -1.83
N SER A 518 53.63 2.70 -3.14
CA SER A 518 54.39 1.78 -3.98
C SER A 518 55.59 2.52 -4.60
N ASN A 519 56.67 1.80 -4.92
CA ASN A 519 57.84 2.38 -5.59
C ASN A 519 57.51 2.68 -7.06
N GLU A 520 56.87 3.82 -7.30
CA GLU A 520 56.28 4.17 -8.59
C GLU A 520 56.67 5.58 -9.06
N SER A 521 56.40 5.86 -10.34
CA SER A 521 56.63 7.19 -10.92
C SER A 521 55.66 8.25 -10.37
N VAL A 522 56.00 9.53 -10.50
CA VAL A 522 55.12 10.65 -10.07
C VAL A 522 53.74 10.54 -10.71
N LYS A 523 53.66 10.23 -12.02
CA LYS A 523 52.39 10.04 -12.74
C LYS A 523 51.58 8.88 -12.17
N ALA A 524 52.22 7.74 -11.91
CA ALA A 524 51.56 6.58 -11.31
C ALA A 524 51.01 6.89 -9.90
N SER A 525 51.78 7.64 -9.10
CA SER A 525 51.35 8.07 -7.77
C SER A 525 50.13 9.00 -7.79
N GLN A 526 50.01 9.84 -8.83
CA GLN A 526 48.83 10.66 -9.06
C GLN A 526 47.63 9.80 -9.45
N THR A 527 47.79 8.86 -10.39
CA THR A 527 46.73 7.92 -10.78
C THR A 527 46.21 7.13 -9.57
N ARG A 528 47.12 6.62 -8.72
CA ARG A 528 46.76 5.94 -7.47
C ARG A 528 45.94 6.83 -6.54
N ALA A 529 46.40 8.07 -6.33
CA ALA A 529 45.72 9.03 -5.46
C ALA A 529 44.28 9.29 -5.90
N HIS A 530 44.08 9.60 -7.18
CA HIS A 530 42.75 9.83 -7.74
C HIS A 530 41.90 8.56 -7.73
N MET A 531 42.51 7.37 -7.94
CA MET A 531 41.77 6.11 -7.86
C MET A 531 41.27 5.84 -6.44
N PHE A 532 42.10 6.06 -5.42
CA PHE A 532 41.68 5.96 -4.03
C PHE A 532 40.51 6.91 -3.74
N ASP A 533 40.63 8.18 -4.11
CA ASP A 533 39.61 9.21 -3.87
C ASP A 533 38.28 8.88 -4.56
N VAL A 534 38.31 8.59 -5.87
CA VAL A 534 37.11 8.30 -6.65
C VAL A 534 36.41 7.03 -6.15
N THR A 535 37.17 5.96 -5.87
CA THR A 535 36.57 4.73 -5.33
C THR A 535 35.98 4.94 -3.93
N PHE A 536 36.65 5.73 -3.08
CA PHE A 536 36.15 6.09 -1.76
C PHE A 536 34.83 6.87 -1.85
N LEU A 537 34.76 7.88 -2.72
CA LEU A 537 33.55 8.69 -2.93
C LEU A 537 32.38 7.87 -3.50
N LEU A 538 32.65 6.97 -4.45
CA LEU A 538 31.62 6.09 -5.01
C LEU A 538 31.08 5.13 -3.95
N LEU A 539 31.95 4.50 -3.16
CA LEU A 539 31.56 3.62 -2.06
C LEU A 539 30.79 4.38 -0.96
N PHE A 540 31.23 5.60 -0.63
CA PHE A 540 30.54 6.47 0.33
C PHE A 540 29.13 6.78 -0.15
N TYR A 541 28.99 7.13 -1.43
CA TYR A 541 27.69 7.39 -2.03
C TYR A 541 26.79 6.14 -2.00
N VAL A 542 27.30 4.96 -2.36
CA VAL A 542 26.54 3.70 -2.26
C VAL A 542 26.05 3.45 -0.84
N THR A 543 26.91 3.70 0.15
CA THR A 543 26.59 3.56 1.57
C THR A 543 25.48 4.51 2.01
N GLN A 544 25.50 5.77 1.54
CA GLN A 544 24.43 6.72 1.81
C GLN A 544 23.12 6.35 1.10
N TYR A 545 23.21 5.79 -0.11
CA TYR A 545 22.06 5.53 -0.96
C TYR A 545 21.31 4.24 -0.61
N TYR A 546 22.01 3.18 -0.20
CA TYR A 546 21.43 1.88 0.14
C TYR A 546 21.61 1.46 1.60
N GLY A 547 22.36 2.23 2.39
CA GLY A 547 22.65 1.92 3.80
C GLY A 547 23.95 1.13 4.00
N ILE A 548 24.42 1.08 5.25
CA ILE A 548 25.72 0.46 5.59
C ILE A 548 25.71 -1.06 5.43
N ASP A 549 24.55 -1.70 5.59
CA ASP A 549 24.44 -3.15 5.61
C ASP A 549 24.72 -3.77 4.25
N VAL A 550 24.38 -3.07 3.16
CA VAL A 550 24.68 -3.50 1.79
C VAL A 550 26.19 -3.59 1.56
N VAL A 551 26.98 -2.69 2.14
CA VAL A 551 28.44 -2.75 2.05
C VAL A 551 29.01 -3.79 3.03
N LYS A 552 28.47 -3.90 4.24
CA LYS A 552 28.95 -4.82 5.30
C LYS A 552 28.64 -6.30 5.07
N ALA A 553 27.64 -6.64 4.26
CA ALA A 553 27.25 -8.01 3.97
C ALA A 553 28.42 -8.86 3.40
N HIS A 554 29.43 -8.19 2.84
CA HIS A 554 30.63 -8.79 2.26
C HIS A 554 31.60 -9.32 3.33
N ALA A 555 31.36 -10.54 3.81
CA ALA A 555 32.11 -11.17 4.90
C ALA A 555 33.63 -11.25 4.69
N GLY A 556 34.11 -11.29 3.44
CA GLY A 556 35.53 -11.36 3.09
C GLY A 556 36.28 -10.02 3.13
N MET A 557 35.59 -8.88 3.31
CA MET A 557 36.20 -7.54 3.24
C MET A 557 36.02 -6.72 4.53
N LYS A 558 35.63 -7.35 5.63
CA LYS A 558 35.43 -6.68 6.93
C LYS A 558 36.67 -5.93 7.44
N ASP A 559 37.86 -6.39 7.04
CA ASP A 559 39.14 -5.77 7.41
C ASP A 559 39.59 -4.65 6.47
N SER A 560 38.80 -4.34 5.44
CA SER A 560 39.10 -3.20 4.57
C SER A 560 38.97 -1.88 5.35
N PHE A 561 39.88 -0.96 5.05
CA PHE A 561 39.91 0.40 5.57
C PHE A 561 38.55 1.08 5.38
N PHE A 562 37.97 1.01 4.18
CA PHE A 562 36.69 1.67 3.92
C PHE A 562 35.57 1.15 4.84
N ILE A 563 35.45 -0.18 5.00
CA ILE A 563 34.40 -0.79 5.83
C ILE A 563 34.59 -0.44 7.32
N GLN A 564 35.84 -0.42 7.80
CA GLN A 564 36.15 0.03 9.16
C GLN A 564 35.79 1.51 9.34
N TRP A 565 36.22 2.35 8.40
CA TRP A 565 35.99 3.79 8.43
C TRP A 565 34.50 4.13 8.44
N ILE A 566 33.66 3.54 7.55
CA ILE A 566 32.21 3.81 7.59
C ILE A 566 31.56 3.28 8.87
N THR A 567 32.06 2.18 9.43
CA THR A 567 31.53 1.59 10.67
C THR A 567 31.77 2.47 11.89
N GLU A 568 32.77 3.35 11.83
CA GLU A 568 33.20 4.15 12.97
C GLU A 568 32.91 5.64 12.78
N CYS A 569 32.99 6.14 11.55
CA CYS A 569 32.90 7.56 11.24
C CYS A 569 31.53 7.97 10.65
N LEU A 570 30.88 7.12 9.84
CA LEU A 570 29.64 7.49 9.14
C LEU A 570 28.40 7.30 10.03
N SER A 571 27.68 8.38 10.36
CA SER A 571 26.39 8.29 11.06
C SER A 571 25.27 7.87 10.11
N GLU A 572 24.42 6.94 10.51
CA GLU A 572 23.19 6.59 9.78
C GLU A 572 22.02 7.48 10.24
N GLY A 573 20.98 7.61 9.42
CA GLY A 573 19.76 8.33 9.78
C GLY A 573 19.21 7.86 11.13
N GLY A 574 19.24 8.74 12.14
CA GLY A 574 18.78 8.45 13.50
C GLY A 574 19.79 7.76 14.44
N LYS A 575 21.01 7.41 13.98
CA LYS A 575 22.08 6.84 14.81
C LYS A 575 23.28 7.79 14.88
N PHE A 576 23.46 8.42 16.04
CA PHE A 576 24.61 9.29 16.31
C PHE A 576 25.83 8.46 16.71
N LYS A 577 27.01 8.85 16.20
CA LYS A 577 28.31 8.32 16.65
C LYS A 577 29.03 9.39 17.45
N CYS A 578 29.75 8.99 18.49
CA CYS A 578 30.51 9.90 19.35
C CYS A 578 31.74 10.44 18.58
N PRO A 579 31.83 11.76 18.32
CA PRO A 579 32.97 12.34 17.61
C PRO A 579 34.30 12.13 18.34
N ASP A 580 34.29 12.11 19.68
CA ASP A 580 35.50 11.92 20.49
C ASP A 580 36.16 10.55 20.25
N LEU A 581 35.37 9.52 19.95
CA LEU A 581 35.88 8.18 19.63
C LEU A 581 36.61 8.13 18.30
N ALA A 582 36.21 8.96 17.33
CA ALA A 582 36.92 9.10 16.06
C ALA A 582 38.23 9.89 16.26
N LEU A 583 38.17 10.96 17.06
CA LEU A 583 39.32 11.82 17.36
C LEU A 583 40.39 11.10 18.21
N SER A 584 40.01 10.22 19.12
CA SER A 584 40.95 9.52 20.02
C SER A 584 41.94 8.59 19.29
N ARG A 585 41.71 8.31 18.01
CA ARG A 585 42.52 7.42 17.18
C ARG A 585 43.49 8.17 16.27
N CYS A 586 43.39 9.49 16.23
CA CYS A 586 44.25 10.32 15.42
C CYS A 586 45.68 10.33 15.99
N ASN A 587 46.67 10.26 15.11
CA ASN A 587 48.07 10.41 15.44
C ASN A 587 48.45 11.91 15.42
N PRO A 588 48.87 12.50 16.57
CA PRO A 588 49.25 13.90 16.66
C PRO A 588 50.31 14.34 15.65
N GLU A 589 51.31 13.49 15.35
CA GLU A 589 52.39 13.84 14.42
C GLU A 589 51.89 14.03 12.98
N ILE A 590 50.91 13.21 12.58
CA ILE A 590 50.29 13.29 11.25
C ILE A 590 49.34 14.50 11.20
N VAL A 591 48.65 14.79 12.31
CA VAL A 591 47.78 15.98 12.42
C VAL A 591 48.60 17.26 12.26
N ASP A 592 49.74 17.39 12.95
CA ASP A 592 50.63 18.55 12.81
C ASP A 592 51.14 18.71 11.37
N MET A 593 51.51 17.60 10.73
CA MET A 593 51.92 17.60 9.31
C MET A 593 50.79 18.06 8.38
N LEU A 594 49.56 17.60 8.59
CA LEU A 594 48.39 18.01 7.82
C LEU A 594 48.04 19.49 8.06
N LEU A 595 48.16 19.98 9.31
CA LEU A 595 47.96 21.39 9.64
C LEU A 595 48.97 22.27 8.90
N MET A 596 50.25 21.89 8.87
CA MET A 596 51.25 22.63 8.09
C MET A 596 50.94 22.65 6.60
N GLN A 597 50.39 21.56 6.05
CA GLN A 597 49.98 21.50 4.64
C GLN A 597 48.73 22.33 4.34
N PHE A 598 47.67 22.22 5.15
CA PHE A 598 46.42 22.97 4.95
C PHE A 598 46.61 24.48 5.10
N MET A 599 47.53 24.91 5.97
CA MET A 599 47.83 26.33 6.18
C MET A 599 48.82 26.89 5.16
N ASN A 600 49.45 26.05 4.33
CA ASN A 600 50.44 26.47 3.33
C ASN A 600 49.99 26.13 1.90
N THR A 601 49.24 27.04 1.28
CA THR A 601 48.67 26.89 -0.07
C THR A 601 49.71 26.84 -1.20
N GLU A 602 50.99 27.08 -0.94
CA GLU A 602 52.05 27.10 -1.98
C GLU A 602 52.71 25.72 -2.21
N GLN A 603 52.47 24.73 -1.33
CA GLN A 603 53.09 23.41 -1.45
C GLN A 603 52.11 22.36 -1.98
N GLU A 604 52.36 21.82 -3.18
CA GLU A 604 51.61 20.68 -3.70
C GLU A 604 51.85 19.42 -2.86
N ILE A 605 50.77 18.66 -2.62
CA ILE A 605 50.83 17.39 -1.90
C ILE A 605 51.67 16.40 -2.72
N LYS A 606 52.77 15.92 -2.14
CA LYS A 606 53.65 14.91 -2.74
C LYS A 606 52.98 13.52 -2.70
N THR A 607 52.10 13.25 -3.67
CA THR A 607 51.27 12.04 -3.79
C THR A 607 52.03 10.71 -3.68
N HIS A 608 53.33 10.69 -3.98
CA HIS A 608 54.20 9.51 -3.89
C HIS A 608 54.64 9.16 -2.46
N LEU A 609 54.49 10.06 -1.48
CA LEU A 609 54.84 9.81 -0.07
C LEU A 609 53.62 9.63 0.83
N VAL A 610 52.42 9.81 0.27
CA VAL A 610 51.18 9.88 1.02
C VAL A 610 50.52 8.51 1.13
N LYS A 611 50.16 8.15 2.35
CA LYS A 611 49.25 7.04 2.65
C LYS A 611 47.84 7.60 2.87
N TRP A 612 46.96 7.44 1.89
CA TRP A 612 45.66 8.12 1.86
C TRP A 612 44.73 7.73 3.02
N HIS A 613 44.78 6.48 3.47
CA HIS A 613 44.01 6.02 4.62
C HIS A 613 44.40 6.74 5.92
N GLU A 614 45.69 7.06 6.12
CA GLU A 614 46.15 7.84 7.28
C GLU A 614 45.62 9.29 7.20
N ILE A 615 45.57 9.89 6.00
CA ILE A 615 44.95 11.21 5.82
C ILE A 615 43.47 11.17 6.20
N CYS A 616 42.71 10.20 5.73
CA CYS A 616 41.28 10.08 6.02
C CYS A 616 40.96 9.90 7.52
N ILE A 617 41.84 9.25 8.29
CA ILE A 617 41.69 9.08 9.74
C ILE A 617 42.02 10.38 10.48
N ASN A 618 43.07 11.09 10.08
CA ASN A 618 43.63 12.22 10.83
C ASN A 618 43.08 13.59 10.42
N ALA A 619 42.54 13.71 9.20
CA ALA A 619 41.98 14.97 8.70
C ALA A 619 40.89 15.57 9.61
N PRO A 620 39.96 14.81 10.21
CA PRO A 620 38.97 15.37 11.13
C PRO A 620 39.59 16.10 12.34
N ALA A 621 40.69 15.58 12.90
CA ALA A 621 41.40 16.23 14.00
C ALA A 621 42.10 17.53 13.54
N ALA A 622 42.74 17.52 12.37
CA ALA A 622 43.32 18.74 11.80
C ALA A 622 42.24 19.81 11.52
N VAL A 623 41.08 19.41 10.97
CA VAL A 623 39.95 20.32 10.75
C VAL A 623 39.41 20.87 12.06
N LYS A 624 39.32 20.05 13.12
CA LYS A 624 38.92 20.51 14.46
C LYS A 624 39.86 21.60 14.98
N GLU A 625 41.17 21.43 14.89
CA GLU A 625 42.13 22.45 15.34
C GLU A 625 42.04 23.73 14.51
N ILE A 626 41.84 23.63 13.19
CA ILE A 626 41.58 24.79 12.32
C ILE A 626 40.31 25.53 12.74
N LEU A 627 39.22 24.80 13.02
CA LEU A 627 37.97 25.40 13.47
C LEU A 627 38.11 26.07 14.84
N ILE A 628 38.87 25.48 15.76
CA ILE A 628 39.19 26.08 17.07
C ILE A 628 40.01 27.35 16.86
N ALA A 629 41.05 27.30 16.05
CA ALA A 629 41.89 28.46 15.76
C ALA A 629 41.10 29.59 15.07
N TRP A 630 40.15 29.24 14.20
CA TRP A 630 39.21 30.18 13.59
C TRP A 630 38.25 30.80 14.61
N GLU A 631 37.62 29.99 15.48
CA GLU A 631 36.72 30.45 16.54
C GLU A 631 37.41 31.44 17.50
N HIS A 632 38.70 31.20 17.78
CA HIS A 632 39.53 32.07 18.62
C HIS A 632 40.18 33.24 17.86
N GLY A 633 39.87 33.43 16.57
CA GLY A 633 40.35 34.54 15.76
C GLY A 633 41.83 34.47 15.36
N ALA A 634 42.48 33.30 15.51
CA ALA A 634 43.86 33.08 15.08
C ALA A 634 43.97 32.87 13.55
N ILE A 635 42.86 32.55 12.88
CA ILE A 635 42.76 32.39 11.42
C ILE A 635 41.61 33.27 10.90
N SER A 636 41.84 34.05 9.85
CA SER A 636 40.80 34.90 9.22
C SER A 636 40.04 34.16 8.11
N THR A 637 38.75 34.46 7.94
CA THR A 637 37.94 33.99 6.78
C THR A 637 38.32 34.66 5.46
N GLU A 638 39.04 35.77 5.51
CA GLU A 638 39.49 36.51 4.33
C GLU A 638 40.87 36.02 3.90
N LYS A 639 40.90 34.95 3.09
CA LYS A 639 41.98 34.65 2.15
C LYS A 639 41.46 33.75 1.03
#